data_AF-A0A1V8YDC0-F1
#
_entry.id   AF-A0A1V8YDC0-F1
#
_cell.length_a   1.000
_cell.length_b   1.000
_cell.length_c   1.000
_cell.angle_alpha   90.00
_cell.angle_beta   90.00
_cell.angle_gamma   90.00
#
_symmetry.space_group_name_H-M   'P 1'
#
loop_
_entity.id
_entity.type
_entity.pdbx_description
1 polymer ?
#
loop_
_entity_poly.entity_id
_entity_poly.type
_entity_poly.pdbx_seq_one_letter_code
_entity_poly.pdbx_strand_id
1 'polypeptide(L)'
;MKKYILEEKEVINKKVFFVPISPIFYKVKVSSTDFFTKRTVRKKVSWQTYENKKHMFKSMMISGTFLLFLLIIGVFSVVSSTIPKTNEFELTKAWIYFTKLDVEKTRAIQKTSKKIRINGQAVIDRDFQIMTNIDEILSYLDIRYEEFALDEPTIKEKAHEIHENLWTLYSIEEEDQLHTSYFTQIIEWTEELTERMNAMLEIGQYQPFIELKSPFMETDEIKVNQRYGYYLENKEKRMFQGIQVQAEKNKKIIAPMAGKTTVNRDSITIQSNDRQLIIKNIFPKIKNGQTGVGEVIGTVAKTNEVVFEYSKNGRSLNPGFYFEKIDYLEMFPLDQLLQQSSFDEATFRQLILFNCHAFSDKADKILIEAKKNGISPVIFAAIMIHESAWGTSKGIVEKNNPAGLMTDQGLISYPTLDEGIEATGRTLKNLIIDRQLNTIEKLGTVYCPVNAANDPMGLNRYWVPMIKQLMGQLGGSPNMELVWTNFSDLQQAILTKAQSIYQKGVQYSQGNQRGLFPYHDCSSFVIWTMNEAGINTPFGNTETLYRLEGTLLHPISYEEVKAGDLFVWGKKGESYGNYGHTGFFLDDGGKTIIHCTPATEKGFGQSGDIVITPFEGYSGDPQLAPVYFYRIVRREGP
;
A
#
# COMPACT_ATOMS: atom_id res chain seq x y z
N MET A 1 -28.02 -52.35 -40.06
CA MET A 1 -27.78 -53.06 -41.34
C MET A 1 -27.97 -52.04 -42.46
N LYS A 2 -26.93 -51.83 -43.29
CA LYS A 2 -26.88 -51.13 -44.61
C LYS A 2 -27.22 -49.61 -44.61
N LYS A 3 -26.31 -48.66 -44.89
CA LYS A 3 -25.31 -48.43 -45.97
C LYS A 3 -25.93 -47.87 -47.27
N TYR A 4 -25.62 -46.60 -47.56
CA TYR A 4 -25.53 -45.91 -48.86
C TYR A 4 -24.51 -44.74 -48.63
N ILE A 5 -23.25 -44.76 -49.09
CA ILE A 5 -22.67 -44.49 -50.44
C ILE A 5 -22.82 -43.01 -50.86
N LEU A 6 -21.77 -42.19 -50.65
CA LEU A 6 -20.88 -41.46 -51.62
C LEU A 6 -21.59 -40.29 -52.35
N GLU A 7 -21.12 -39.03 -52.36
CA GLU A 7 -19.79 -38.51 -52.70
C GLU A 7 -19.57 -37.04 -52.22
N GLU A 8 -18.30 -36.70 -51.95
CA GLU A 8 -17.58 -35.40 -51.92
C GLU A 8 -18.17 -34.09 -51.33
N LYS A 9 -17.56 -33.59 -50.23
CA LYS A 9 -16.54 -32.50 -50.25
C LYS A 9 -16.04 -32.16 -48.84
N GLU A 10 -14.73 -31.93 -48.75
CA GLU A 10 -13.92 -31.61 -47.57
C GLU A 10 -14.30 -30.29 -46.89
N VAL A 11 -14.38 -30.27 -45.54
CA VAL A 11 -13.90 -29.15 -44.72
C VAL A 11 -13.23 -29.71 -43.47
N ILE A 12 -11.97 -29.30 -43.31
CA ILE A 12 -10.96 -29.78 -42.38
C ILE A 12 -11.19 -29.24 -40.96
N ASN A 13 -11.03 -30.10 -39.97
CA ASN A 13 -10.93 -29.76 -38.57
C ASN A 13 -9.63 -30.36 -38.00
N LYS A 14 -8.86 -29.54 -37.27
CA LYS A 14 -7.93 -29.85 -36.16
C LYS A 14 -6.50 -29.29 -36.29
N LYS A 15 -6.19 -28.50 -35.25
CA LYS A 15 -4.96 -28.44 -34.43
C LYS A 15 -3.64 -28.23 -35.17
N VAL A 16 -3.02 -27.08 -34.91
CA VAL A 16 -1.60 -26.85 -35.20
C VAL A 16 -0.85 -26.60 -33.88
N PHE A 17 0.14 -27.47 -33.65
CA PHE A 17 1.26 -27.29 -32.74
C PHE A 17 2.29 -26.36 -33.40
N PHE A 18 2.93 -25.45 -32.65
CA PHE A 18 4.18 -24.82 -33.07
C PHE A 18 5.19 -24.74 -31.92
N VAL A 19 6.36 -25.34 -32.16
CA VAL A 19 7.67 -25.17 -31.51
C VAL A 19 8.66 -24.90 -32.66
N PRO A 20 9.78 -24.18 -32.45
CA PRO A 20 10.21 -23.11 -33.36
C PRO A 20 11.47 -23.40 -34.22
N ILE A 21 11.79 -22.40 -35.05
CA ILE A 21 13.07 -22.07 -35.74
C ILE A 21 13.42 -22.87 -37.00
N SER A 22 13.54 -22.18 -38.14
CA SER A 22 14.63 -22.47 -39.08
C SER A 22 15.03 -21.26 -39.95
N PRO A 23 16.31 -21.19 -40.37
CA PRO A 23 16.91 -20.02 -41.00
C PRO A 23 16.70 -20.01 -42.52
N ILE A 24 16.85 -18.81 -43.07
CA ILE A 24 16.80 -18.46 -44.49
C ILE A 24 17.83 -19.27 -45.29
N PHE A 25 17.39 -20.00 -46.32
CA PHE A 25 18.16 -20.23 -47.55
C PHE A 25 17.27 -20.30 -48.79
N TYR A 26 17.73 -19.62 -49.85
CA TYR A 26 17.06 -19.40 -51.12
C TYR A 26 17.02 -20.66 -52.01
N LYS A 27 15.95 -20.79 -52.79
CA LYS A 27 15.70 -21.90 -53.73
C LYS A 27 16.38 -21.64 -55.08
N VAL A 28 17.40 -22.44 -55.42
CA VAL A 28 17.97 -22.52 -56.78
C VAL A 28 17.13 -23.47 -57.61
N LYS A 29 16.77 -23.06 -58.83
CA LYS A 29 16.08 -23.86 -59.84
C LYS A 29 17.15 -24.47 -60.76
N VAL A 30 17.29 -25.80 -60.77
CA VAL A 30 18.16 -26.52 -61.71
C VAL A 30 17.26 -27.31 -62.65
N SER A 31 17.36 -27.05 -63.95
CA SER A 31 16.85 -27.94 -65.00
C SER A 31 17.98 -28.80 -65.53
N SER A 32 17.72 -30.10 -65.65
CA SER A 32 18.60 -31.10 -66.24
C SER A 32 18.60 -31.01 -67.78
N THR A 33 19.77 -30.79 -68.37
CA THR A 33 20.11 -31.31 -69.71
C THR A 33 21.60 -31.67 -69.73
N ASP A 34 21.84 -32.95 -69.99
CA ASP A 34 22.93 -33.52 -70.80
C ASP A 34 24.41 -33.21 -70.50
N PHE A 35 25.08 -34.26 -70.01
CA PHE A 35 26.13 -35.02 -70.70
C PHE A 35 27.40 -34.29 -71.23
N PHE A 36 28.54 -34.88 -70.81
CA PHE A 36 29.87 -34.93 -71.44
C PHE A 36 30.92 -33.80 -71.28
N THR A 37 31.96 -34.15 -70.51
CA THR A 37 33.42 -34.07 -70.78
C THR A 37 34.13 -32.76 -71.17
N LYS A 38 35.18 -32.48 -70.39
CA LYS A 38 36.54 -32.01 -70.76
C LYS A 38 36.66 -30.91 -71.85
N ARG A 39 36.99 -29.68 -71.44
CA ARG A 39 38.34 -29.06 -71.61
C ARG A 39 38.38 -27.59 -71.14
N THR A 40 39.50 -27.28 -70.51
CA THR A 40 40.07 -26.00 -70.05
C THR A 40 39.99 -24.81 -71.02
N VAL A 41 39.65 -23.62 -70.49
CA VAL A 41 40.32 -22.33 -70.80
C VAL A 41 40.25 -21.40 -69.58
N ARG A 42 41.42 -20.96 -69.05
CA ARG A 42 41.55 -19.80 -68.15
C ARG A 42 41.44 -18.50 -68.96
N LYS A 43 40.58 -17.55 -68.58
CA LYS A 43 40.77 -16.11 -68.80
C LYS A 43 39.96 -15.27 -67.80
N LYS A 44 40.62 -14.27 -67.19
CA LYS A 44 40.12 -13.35 -66.15
C LYS A 44 38.84 -12.62 -66.58
N VAL A 45 37.85 -12.56 -65.68
CA VAL A 45 36.73 -11.61 -65.75
C VAL A 45 36.86 -10.63 -64.58
N SER A 46 36.85 -9.34 -64.91
CA SER A 46 36.87 -8.20 -63.99
C SER A 46 35.50 -8.00 -63.34
N TRP A 47 35.48 -7.84 -62.02
CA TRP A 47 34.29 -7.35 -61.32
C TRP A 47 34.25 -5.83 -61.37
N GLN A 48 33.32 -5.27 -62.15
CA GLN A 48 32.95 -3.86 -62.06
C GLN A 48 32.14 -3.65 -60.77
N THR A 49 32.65 -2.80 -59.89
CA THR A 49 31.93 -2.28 -58.73
C THR A 49 30.84 -1.32 -59.20
N TYR A 50 29.57 -1.63 -58.95
CA TYR A 50 28.50 -0.64 -59.07
C TYR A 50 28.34 0.10 -57.74
N GLU A 51 28.68 1.39 -57.78
CA GLU A 51 28.37 2.38 -56.76
C GLU A 51 26.86 2.52 -56.61
N ASN A 52 26.26 2.05 -55.51
CA ASN A 52 25.02 2.67 -55.05
C ASN A 52 24.77 2.59 -53.53
N LYS A 53 25.84 2.66 -52.72
CA LYS A 53 25.73 2.73 -51.26
C LYS A 53 24.95 3.96 -50.79
N LYS A 54 24.95 5.06 -51.56
CA LYS A 54 24.32 6.33 -51.17
C LYS A 54 22.78 6.29 -51.20
N HIS A 55 22.18 5.56 -52.15
CA HIS A 55 20.73 5.39 -52.21
C HIS A 55 20.22 4.40 -51.15
N MET A 56 20.95 3.32 -50.89
CA MET A 56 20.60 2.36 -49.84
C MET A 56 20.68 2.99 -48.45
N PHE A 57 21.71 3.80 -48.19
CA PHE A 57 21.86 4.52 -46.92
C PHE A 57 20.78 5.59 -46.73
N LYS A 58 20.41 6.33 -47.80
CA LYS A 58 19.30 7.29 -47.75
C LYS A 58 17.95 6.62 -47.50
N SER A 59 17.66 5.50 -48.16
CA SER A 59 16.41 4.76 -47.92
C SER A 59 16.35 4.14 -46.52
N MET A 60 17.47 3.64 -45.98
CA MET A 60 17.53 3.17 -44.59
C MET A 60 17.38 4.33 -43.58
N MET A 61 17.95 5.50 -43.86
CA MET A 61 17.79 6.67 -42.98
C MET A 61 16.35 7.17 -42.97
N ILE A 62 15.69 7.24 -44.15
CA ILE A 62 14.29 7.66 -44.27
C ILE A 62 13.35 6.65 -43.60
N SER A 63 13.59 5.34 -43.79
CA SER A 63 12.80 4.30 -43.11
C SER A 63 13.03 4.30 -41.60
N GLY A 64 14.25 4.55 -41.14
CA GLY A 64 14.58 4.64 -39.71
C GLY A 64 14.00 5.89 -39.05
N THR A 65 14.02 7.04 -39.73
CA THR A 65 13.35 8.26 -39.25
C THR A 65 11.83 8.14 -39.29
N PHE A 66 11.26 7.46 -40.29
CA PHE A 66 9.82 7.19 -40.33
C PHE A 66 9.39 6.23 -39.21
N LEU A 67 10.18 5.19 -38.91
CA LEU A 67 9.92 4.28 -37.80
C LEU A 67 10.09 4.95 -36.43
N LEU A 68 11.11 5.81 -36.28
CA LEU A 68 11.29 6.65 -35.11
C LEU A 68 10.14 7.66 -34.97
N PHE A 69 9.67 8.23 -36.08
CA PHE A 69 8.53 9.14 -36.10
C PHE A 69 7.21 8.42 -35.75
N LEU A 70 7.01 7.17 -36.19
CA LEU A 70 5.88 6.33 -35.77
C LEU A 70 5.98 5.90 -34.31
N LEU A 71 7.18 5.63 -33.79
CA LEU A 71 7.44 5.36 -32.38
C LEU A 71 7.19 6.62 -31.53
N ILE A 72 7.64 7.78 -32.00
CA ILE A 72 7.36 9.07 -31.37
C ILE A 72 5.86 9.35 -31.43
N ILE A 73 5.16 9.11 -32.54
CA ILE A 73 3.69 9.25 -32.62
C ILE A 73 2.99 8.26 -31.68
N GLY A 74 3.44 7.01 -31.60
CA GLY A 74 2.88 5.99 -30.70
C GLY A 74 3.06 6.33 -29.23
N VAL A 75 4.26 6.79 -28.84
CA VAL A 75 4.54 7.31 -27.49
C VAL A 75 3.77 8.61 -27.24
N PHE A 76 3.69 9.51 -28.22
CA PHE A 76 2.98 10.79 -28.10
C PHE A 76 1.46 10.62 -28.05
N SER A 77 0.89 9.58 -28.67
CA SER A 77 -0.54 9.26 -28.59
C SER A 77 -0.94 8.64 -27.25
N VAL A 78 -0.06 7.88 -26.61
CA VAL A 78 -0.25 7.39 -25.22
C VAL A 78 0.01 8.51 -24.19
N VAL A 79 0.99 9.37 -24.43
CA VAL A 79 1.29 10.52 -23.54
C VAL A 79 0.22 11.63 -23.65
N SER A 80 -0.37 11.87 -24.82
CA SER A 80 -1.41 12.91 -24.98
C SER A 80 -2.78 12.53 -24.41
N SER A 81 -3.09 11.24 -24.23
CA SER A 81 -4.32 10.78 -23.57
C SER A 81 -4.21 10.65 -22.05
N THR A 82 -3.01 10.83 -21.49
CA THR A 82 -2.69 10.74 -20.05
C THR A 82 -2.37 12.09 -19.42
N ILE A 83 -2.26 13.17 -20.21
CA ILE A 83 -2.18 14.54 -19.69
C ILE A 83 -3.58 14.94 -19.19
N PRO A 84 -3.69 15.46 -17.95
CA PRO A 84 -4.95 15.95 -17.44
C PRO A 84 -5.55 17.02 -18.34
N LYS A 85 -6.76 16.76 -18.84
CA LYS A 85 -7.49 17.76 -19.65
C LYS A 85 -8.40 18.61 -18.78
N THR A 86 -8.83 18.09 -17.62
CA THR A 86 -9.66 18.84 -16.68
C THR A 86 -8.91 20.07 -16.16
N ASN A 87 -9.53 21.23 -16.28
CA ASN A 87 -8.92 22.48 -15.86
C ASN A 87 -8.87 22.62 -14.31
N GLU A 88 -7.91 23.42 -13.84
CA GLU A 88 -7.64 23.73 -12.43
C GLU A 88 -8.87 24.25 -11.63
N PHE A 89 -9.85 24.88 -12.29
CA PHE A 89 -11.07 25.36 -11.62
C PHE A 89 -12.05 24.22 -11.31
N GLU A 90 -12.25 23.28 -12.25
CA GLU A 90 -13.08 22.11 -12.01
C GLU A 90 -12.43 21.14 -11.01
N LEU A 91 -11.11 20.96 -11.06
CA LEU A 91 -10.36 20.21 -10.04
C LEU A 91 -10.55 20.82 -8.65
N THR A 92 -10.42 22.15 -8.53
CA THR A 92 -10.64 22.84 -7.25
C THR A 92 -12.09 22.68 -6.79
N LYS A 93 -13.06 22.77 -7.70
CA LYS A 93 -14.48 22.62 -7.39
C LYS A 93 -14.78 21.22 -6.85
N ALA A 94 -14.24 20.16 -7.49
CA ALA A 94 -14.37 18.79 -7.04
C ALA A 94 -13.69 18.58 -5.67
N TRP A 95 -12.49 19.12 -5.46
CA TRP A 95 -11.83 19.09 -4.15
C TRP A 95 -12.68 19.71 -3.04
N ILE A 96 -13.23 20.91 -3.29
CA ILE A 96 -14.16 21.57 -2.35
C ILE A 96 -15.38 20.70 -2.07
N TYR A 97 -15.90 20.01 -3.10
CA TYR A 97 -17.06 19.15 -2.95
C TYR A 97 -16.78 17.94 -2.05
N PHE A 98 -15.65 17.23 -2.22
CA PHE A 98 -15.29 16.11 -1.37
C PHE A 98 -15.02 16.54 0.08
N THR A 99 -14.28 17.64 0.30
CA THR A 99 -14.09 18.18 1.66
C THR A 99 -15.41 18.61 2.32
N LYS A 100 -16.38 19.08 1.53
CA LYS A 100 -17.74 19.36 2.01
C LYS A 100 -18.45 18.09 2.44
N LEU A 101 -18.38 17.02 1.64
CA LEU A 101 -19.00 15.73 1.97
C LEU A 101 -18.38 15.11 3.23
N ASP A 102 -17.06 15.20 3.38
CA ASP A 102 -16.33 14.78 4.59
C ASP A 102 -16.87 15.48 5.85
N VAL A 103 -17.00 16.82 5.79
CA VAL A 103 -17.57 17.61 6.89
C VAL A 103 -19.02 17.26 7.16
N GLU A 104 -19.83 17.05 6.13
CA GLU A 104 -21.25 16.74 6.26
C GLU A 104 -21.47 15.36 6.89
N LYS A 105 -20.70 14.35 6.47
CA LYS A 105 -20.70 13.01 7.08
C LYS A 105 -20.19 13.05 8.52
N THR A 106 -19.10 13.77 8.79
CA THR A 106 -18.58 13.96 10.15
C THR A 106 -19.63 14.62 11.06
N ARG A 107 -20.34 15.65 10.58
CA ARG A 107 -21.42 16.29 11.35
C ARG A 107 -22.59 15.35 11.59
N ALA A 108 -22.96 14.53 10.61
CA ALA A 108 -24.03 13.55 10.78
C ALA A 108 -23.71 12.59 11.92
N ILE A 109 -22.47 12.08 11.94
CA ILE A 109 -21.93 11.22 12.99
C ILE A 109 -21.89 11.94 14.34
N GLN A 110 -21.35 13.16 14.42
CA GLN A 110 -21.20 13.91 15.68
C GLN A 110 -22.53 14.35 16.30
N LYS A 111 -23.62 14.44 15.50
CA LYS A 111 -24.95 14.83 15.98
C LYS A 111 -25.67 13.72 16.75
N THR A 112 -25.36 12.45 16.50
CA THR A 112 -26.03 11.34 17.21
C THR A 112 -25.46 11.21 18.61
N SER A 113 -26.28 10.86 19.61
CA SER A 113 -25.78 10.54 20.96
C SER A 113 -25.24 9.11 21.07
N LYS A 114 -25.28 8.35 19.97
CA LYS A 114 -24.97 6.91 19.90
C LYS A 114 -23.46 6.66 19.96
N LYS A 115 -23.08 5.43 20.34
CA LYS A 115 -21.71 4.95 20.20
C LYS A 115 -21.44 4.68 18.72
N ILE A 116 -20.21 4.96 18.26
CA ILE A 116 -19.79 4.66 16.89
C ILE A 116 -18.78 3.52 16.90
N ARG A 117 -18.96 2.57 15.98
CA ARG A 117 -17.96 1.57 15.62
C ARG A 117 -17.43 1.89 14.24
N ILE A 118 -16.13 1.75 14.06
CA ILE A 118 -15.50 1.88 12.74
C ILE A 118 -14.96 0.50 12.35
N ASN A 119 -15.44 -0.05 11.24
CA ASN A 119 -15.12 -1.42 10.78
C ASN A 119 -15.21 -2.49 11.89
N GLY A 120 -16.20 -2.37 12.78
CA GLY A 120 -16.45 -3.31 13.87
C GLY A 120 -15.63 -3.10 15.16
N GLN A 121 -14.63 -2.22 15.19
CA GLN A 121 -13.84 -1.89 16.39
C GLN A 121 -14.53 -0.85 17.29
N ALA A 122 -14.33 -0.94 18.61
CA ALA A 122 -14.95 -0.03 19.58
C ALA A 122 -14.02 1.12 20.00
N VAL A 123 -14.55 2.34 19.80
CA VAL A 123 -14.12 3.68 20.27
C VAL A 123 -13.08 4.41 19.39
N ILE A 124 -13.44 5.63 18.99
CA ILE A 124 -12.61 6.82 19.20
C ILE A 124 -13.53 7.94 19.74
N ASP A 125 -12.97 8.81 20.58
CA ASP A 125 -13.51 10.11 20.97
C ASP A 125 -14.26 10.81 19.80
N ARG A 126 -15.32 11.57 20.08
CA ARG A 126 -16.17 12.18 19.02
C ARG A 126 -15.47 13.26 18.19
N ASP A 127 -14.20 13.51 18.50
CA ASP A 127 -13.39 14.57 17.91
C ASP A 127 -12.67 14.15 16.62
N PHE A 128 -12.94 12.95 16.08
CA PHE A 128 -12.44 12.56 14.76
C PHE A 128 -13.17 13.28 13.61
N GLN A 129 -12.45 13.52 12.51
CA GLN A 129 -13.01 14.06 11.27
C GLN A 129 -12.74 13.07 10.14
N ILE A 130 -13.74 12.84 9.29
CA ILE A 130 -13.55 12.07 8.06
C ILE A 130 -12.64 12.86 7.14
N MET A 131 -11.69 12.15 6.54
CA MET A 131 -10.77 12.70 5.56
C MET A 131 -10.67 11.74 4.39
N THR A 132 -11.16 12.15 3.23
CA THR A 132 -11.04 11.39 1.98
C THR A 132 -9.70 11.67 1.32
N ASN A 133 -9.05 10.64 0.76
CA ASN A 133 -7.95 10.82 -0.19
C ASN A 133 -8.55 11.28 -1.54
N ILE A 134 -8.52 12.58 -1.78
CA ILE A 134 -9.19 13.20 -2.94
C ILE A 134 -8.35 13.04 -4.21
N ASP A 135 -7.03 12.94 -4.08
CA ASP A 135 -6.10 12.90 -5.21
C ASP A 135 -6.40 11.72 -6.15
N GLU A 136 -6.58 10.52 -5.61
CA GLU A 136 -6.91 9.31 -6.37
C GLU A 136 -8.25 9.43 -7.10
N ILE A 137 -9.23 10.07 -6.46
CA ILE A 137 -10.57 10.23 -7.03
C ILE A 137 -10.52 11.21 -8.21
N LEU A 138 -9.77 12.32 -8.08
CA LEU A 138 -9.62 13.28 -9.17
C LEU A 138 -8.89 12.65 -10.36
N SER A 139 -7.85 11.85 -10.12
CA SER A 139 -7.16 11.08 -11.16
C SER A 139 -8.14 10.13 -11.87
N TYR A 140 -8.97 9.41 -11.12
CA TYR A 140 -9.97 8.51 -11.70
C TYR A 140 -11.01 9.26 -12.54
N LEU A 141 -11.56 10.37 -12.05
CA LEU A 141 -12.55 11.14 -12.78
C LEU A 141 -11.97 11.69 -14.08
N ASP A 142 -10.74 12.19 -14.04
CA ASP A 142 -10.06 12.72 -15.22
C ASP A 142 -9.77 11.63 -16.25
N ILE A 143 -9.28 10.46 -15.82
CA ILE A 143 -9.04 9.32 -16.74
C ILE A 143 -10.35 8.77 -17.30
N ARG A 144 -11.37 8.57 -16.45
CA ARG A 144 -12.61 7.91 -16.82
C ARG A 144 -13.44 8.72 -17.81
N TYR A 145 -13.45 10.04 -17.64
CA TYR A 145 -14.27 10.97 -18.43
C TYR A 145 -13.46 11.79 -19.44
N GLU A 146 -12.13 11.66 -19.46
CA GLU A 146 -11.15 12.40 -20.27
C GLU A 146 -11.09 13.91 -20.03
N GLU A 147 -12.20 14.54 -19.66
CA GLU A 147 -12.34 15.89 -19.12
C GLU A 147 -13.67 15.95 -18.36
N PHE A 148 -13.70 16.49 -17.15
CA PHE A 148 -14.94 16.52 -16.37
C PHE A 148 -15.29 17.93 -15.87
N ALA A 149 -16.60 18.17 -15.76
CA ALA A 149 -17.16 19.29 -15.02
C ALA A 149 -18.03 18.74 -13.90
N LEU A 150 -17.77 19.15 -12.65
CA LEU A 150 -18.45 18.54 -11.50
C LEU A 150 -19.96 18.77 -11.52
N ASP A 151 -20.41 19.88 -12.10
CA ASP A 151 -21.84 20.21 -12.14
C ASP A 151 -22.63 19.38 -13.16
N GLU A 152 -21.96 18.59 -14.00
CA GLU A 152 -22.61 17.57 -14.83
C GLU A 152 -23.25 16.50 -13.94
N PRO A 153 -24.56 16.22 -14.07
CA PRO A 153 -25.28 15.36 -13.13
C PRO A 153 -24.66 13.98 -12.95
N THR A 154 -24.21 13.34 -14.03
CA THR A 154 -23.64 11.98 -14.01
C THR A 154 -22.30 11.92 -13.28
N ILE A 155 -21.46 12.93 -13.48
CA ILE A 155 -20.15 13.05 -12.81
C ILE A 155 -20.37 13.36 -11.33
N LYS A 156 -21.29 14.27 -11.02
CA LYS A 156 -21.62 14.64 -9.64
C LYS A 156 -22.18 13.46 -8.86
N GLU A 157 -23.09 12.72 -9.48
CA GLU A 157 -23.67 11.50 -8.92
C GLU A 157 -22.58 10.46 -8.68
N LYS A 158 -21.69 10.22 -9.65
CA LYS A 158 -20.58 9.29 -9.46
C LYS A 158 -19.60 9.73 -8.37
N ALA A 159 -19.27 11.02 -8.30
CA ALA A 159 -18.42 11.57 -7.25
C ALA A 159 -19.06 11.39 -5.85
N HIS A 160 -20.37 11.61 -5.74
CA HIS A 160 -21.11 11.38 -4.51
C HIS A 160 -21.16 9.89 -4.13
N GLU A 161 -21.44 9.01 -5.10
CA GLU A 161 -21.45 7.55 -4.93
C GLU A 161 -20.10 7.04 -4.41
N ILE A 162 -18.99 7.51 -4.99
CA ILE A 162 -17.63 7.17 -4.53
C ILE A 162 -17.46 7.53 -3.06
N HIS A 163 -17.84 8.74 -2.65
CA HIS A 163 -17.74 9.17 -1.25
C HIS A 163 -18.59 8.30 -0.31
N GLU A 164 -19.82 7.99 -0.69
CA GLU A 164 -20.72 7.16 0.11
C GLU A 164 -20.21 5.71 0.26
N ASN A 165 -19.57 5.16 -0.77
CA ASN A 165 -18.96 3.83 -0.73
C ASN A 165 -17.63 3.82 0.07
N LEU A 166 -16.90 4.94 0.09
CA LEU A 166 -15.74 5.11 0.97
C LEU A 166 -16.15 5.21 2.44
N TRP A 167 -17.29 5.84 2.74
CA TRP A 167 -17.73 6.16 4.09
C TRP A 167 -19.20 5.77 4.31
N THR A 168 -19.43 4.46 4.36
CA THR A 168 -20.79 3.93 4.50
C THR A 168 -21.20 3.91 5.97
N LEU A 169 -22.25 4.67 6.30
CA LEU A 169 -22.76 4.79 7.66
C LEU A 169 -24.08 4.02 7.80
N TYR A 170 -24.11 3.05 8.70
CA TYR A 170 -25.32 2.34 9.09
C TYR A 170 -25.74 2.76 10.50
N SER A 171 -26.97 3.23 10.66
CA SER A 171 -27.54 3.52 11.98
C SER A 171 -28.41 2.35 12.44
N ILE A 172 -28.06 1.78 13.59
CA ILE A 172 -28.87 0.79 14.32
C ILE A 172 -29.48 1.51 15.55
N GLU A 173 -30.52 0.96 16.19
CA GLU A 173 -31.25 1.64 17.28
C GLU A 173 -30.33 2.23 18.36
N GLU A 174 -29.29 1.51 18.79
CA GLU A 174 -28.39 1.93 19.88
C GLU A 174 -26.97 2.37 19.46
N GLU A 175 -26.54 2.07 18.23
CA GLU A 175 -25.17 2.32 17.74
C GLU A 175 -25.15 2.73 16.26
N ASP A 176 -24.15 3.54 15.89
CA ASP A 176 -23.82 3.83 14.50
C ASP A 176 -22.58 3.02 14.09
N GLN A 177 -22.58 2.50 12.87
CA GLN A 177 -21.53 1.68 12.29
C GLN A 177 -20.99 2.39 11.05
N LEU A 178 -19.76 2.89 11.10
CA LEU A 178 -19.06 3.44 9.96
C LEU A 178 -18.20 2.35 9.34
N HIS A 179 -18.54 1.94 8.12
CA HIS A 179 -17.69 1.11 7.30
C HIS A 179 -16.84 1.99 6.39
N THR A 180 -15.56 1.67 6.30
CA THR A 180 -14.62 2.38 5.43
C THR A 180 -14.01 1.42 4.42
N SER A 181 -13.89 1.87 3.17
CA SER A 181 -13.30 1.09 2.08
C SER A 181 -12.12 1.84 1.46
N TYR A 182 -11.20 1.12 0.83
CA TYR A 182 -10.22 1.77 -0.04
C TYR A 182 -10.87 2.13 -1.37
N PHE A 183 -10.37 3.20 -2.00
CA PHE A 183 -10.83 3.63 -3.32
C PHE A 183 -10.75 2.51 -4.36
N THR A 184 -9.68 1.72 -4.33
CA THR A 184 -9.50 0.58 -5.22
C THR A 184 -10.54 -0.53 -5.04
N GLN A 185 -11.15 -0.66 -3.87
CA GLN A 185 -12.15 -1.70 -3.59
C GLN A 185 -13.56 -1.32 -4.08
N ILE A 186 -13.82 -0.02 -4.24
CA ILE A 186 -15.14 0.51 -4.60
C ILE A 186 -15.28 0.88 -6.08
N ILE A 187 -14.19 0.75 -6.83
CA ILE A 187 -14.12 0.99 -8.27
C ILE A 187 -13.96 -0.33 -9.00
N GLU A 188 -14.70 -0.48 -10.11
CA GLU A 188 -14.48 -1.55 -11.06
C GLU A 188 -13.32 -1.18 -11.99
N TRP A 189 -12.23 -1.94 -11.91
CA TRP A 189 -11.01 -1.68 -12.69
C TRP A 189 -10.98 -2.52 -13.96
N THR A 190 -10.88 -1.84 -15.10
CA THR A 190 -10.48 -2.49 -16.36
C THR A 190 -8.97 -2.41 -16.52
N GLU A 191 -8.40 -3.28 -17.35
CA GLU A 191 -6.96 -3.26 -17.69
C GLU A 191 -6.55 -1.86 -18.20
N GLU A 192 -7.33 -1.28 -19.10
CA GLU A 192 -7.12 0.07 -19.63
C GLU A 192 -7.16 1.15 -18.53
N LEU A 193 -8.17 1.13 -17.65
CA LEU A 193 -8.27 2.11 -16.56
C LEU A 193 -7.09 1.99 -15.58
N THR A 194 -6.64 0.76 -15.34
CA THR A 194 -5.50 0.47 -14.45
C THR A 194 -4.19 0.99 -15.04
N GLU A 195 -3.93 0.71 -16.32
CA GLU A 195 -2.74 1.22 -17.02
C GLU A 195 -2.71 2.75 -17.04
N ARG A 196 -3.84 3.38 -17.34
CA ARG A 196 -3.95 4.85 -17.36
C ARG A 196 -3.78 5.46 -15.98
N MET A 197 -4.32 4.83 -14.94
CA MET A 197 -4.13 5.26 -13.54
C MET A 197 -2.66 5.17 -13.13
N ASN A 198 -1.99 4.05 -13.43
CA ASN A 198 -0.57 3.89 -13.13
C ASN A 198 0.28 4.94 -13.85
N ALA A 199 0.02 5.19 -15.14
CA ALA A 199 0.71 6.24 -15.89
C ALA A 199 0.48 7.65 -15.30
N MET A 200 -0.75 7.95 -14.88
CA MET A 200 -1.06 9.25 -14.25
C MET A 200 -0.42 9.40 -12.87
N LEU A 201 -0.32 8.33 -12.09
CA LEU A 201 0.41 8.32 -10.82
C LEU A 201 1.92 8.50 -11.02
N GLU A 202 2.51 7.91 -12.06
CA GLU A 202 3.93 8.09 -12.41
C GLU A 202 4.25 9.51 -12.88
N ILE A 203 3.39 10.11 -13.70
CA ILE A 203 3.57 11.48 -14.20
C ILE A 203 3.29 12.48 -13.07
N GLY A 204 2.24 12.25 -12.29
CA GLY A 204 1.68 13.17 -11.31
C GLY A 204 0.56 14.00 -11.92
N GLN A 205 -0.65 13.83 -11.40
CA GLN A 205 -1.87 14.44 -11.95
C GLN A 205 -1.88 15.98 -12.02
N TYR A 206 -0.96 16.67 -11.34
CA TYR A 206 -0.91 18.13 -11.34
C TYR A 206 0.29 18.71 -12.09
N GLN A 207 1.12 17.89 -12.75
CA GLN A 207 2.29 18.38 -13.49
C GLN A 207 1.99 19.58 -14.43
N PRO A 208 0.88 19.61 -15.19
CA PRO A 208 0.59 20.75 -16.06
C PRO A 208 0.35 22.08 -15.34
N PHE A 209 0.02 22.04 -14.05
CA PHE A 209 -0.31 23.21 -13.23
C PHE A 209 0.85 23.68 -12.35
N ILE A 210 1.94 22.91 -12.22
CA ILE A 210 3.08 23.27 -11.37
C ILE A 210 3.73 24.56 -11.89
N GLU A 211 3.63 25.61 -11.08
CA GLU A 211 4.25 26.92 -11.38
C GLU A 211 4.85 27.61 -10.16
N LEU A 212 4.73 26.99 -8.97
CA LEU A 212 5.31 27.46 -7.71
C LEU A 212 6.48 26.57 -7.30
N LYS A 213 7.61 27.19 -6.97
CA LYS A 213 8.75 26.49 -6.37
C LYS A 213 8.56 26.32 -4.86
N SER A 214 9.28 25.35 -4.28
CA SER A 214 9.25 25.16 -2.84
C SER A 214 9.64 26.46 -2.11
N PRO A 215 8.89 26.84 -1.06
CA PRO A 215 9.23 27.97 -0.21
C PRO A 215 10.40 27.68 0.74
N PHE A 216 10.95 26.45 0.74
CA PHE A 216 12.02 26.02 1.64
C PHE A 216 13.26 25.58 0.86
N MET A 217 14.45 26.10 1.23
CA MET A 217 15.70 25.86 0.49
C MET A 217 16.23 24.41 0.56
N GLU A 218 15.88 23.67 1.61
CA GLU A 218 16.47 22.36 1.94
C GLU A 218 15.70 21.20 1.32
N THR A 219 14.46 21.42 0.90
CA THR A 219 13.56 20.37 0.42
C THR A 219 12.53 20.95 -0.53
N ASP A 220 12.22 20.19 -1.58
CA ASP A 220 11.09 20.47 -2.46
C ASP A 220 9.75 19.98 -1.88
N GLU A 221 9.79 19.15 -0.83
CA GLU A 221 8.63 18.58 -0.16
C GLU A 221 7.96 19.60 0.77
N ILE A 222 6.68 19.84 0.53
CA ILE A 222 5.83 20.67 1.37
C ILE A 222 4.89 19.77 2.15
N LYS A 223 5.06 19.76 3.47
CA LYS A 223 4.24 18.98 4.38
C LYS A 223 3.03 19.76 4.82
N VAL A 224 1.84 19.41 4.35
CA VAL A 224 0.57 20.10 4.63
C VAL A 224 -0.10 19.48 5.85
N ASN A 225 -0.30 20.28 6.90
CA ASN A 225 -1.03 19.87 8.11
C ASN A 225 -2.46 20.44 8.20
N GLN A 226 -2.87 21.24 7.22
CA GLN A 226 -4.28 21.59 6.98
C GLN A 226 -4.53 21.81 5.49
N ARG A 227 -5.36 20.98 4.88
CA ARG A 227 -5.68 21.07 3.45
C ARG A 227 -6.68 22.18 3.11
N TYR A 228 -6.65 22.62 1.86
CA TYR A 228 -7.64 23.51 1.27
C TYR A 228 -9.03 22.86 1.29
N GLY A 229 -10.09 23.64 1.53
CA GLY A 229 -11.47 23.13 1.49
C GLY A 229 -12.25 23.32 2.78
N TYR A 230 -13.36 22.59 2.89
CA TYR A 230 -14.19 22.64 4.09
C TYR A 230 -13.58 21.80 5.22
N TYR A 231 -13.71 22.32 6.44
CA TYR A 231 -13.30 21.65 7.68
C TYR A 231 -14.27 22.00 8.82
N LEU A 232 -14.16 21.30 9.94
CA LEU A 232 -14.90 21.64 11.16
C LEU A 232 -14.01 22.37 12.16
N GLU A 233 -14.45 23.54 12.57
CA GLU A 233 -13.89 24.30 13.69
C GLU A 233 -15.01 24.51 14.72
N ASN A 234 -14.83 24.05 15.96
CA ASN A 234 -15.84 24.15 17.00
C ASN A 234 -17.23 23.64 16.57
N LYS A 235 -17.28 22.52 15.82
CA LYS A 235 -18.49 21.90 15.24
C LYS A 235 -19.20 22.74 14.17
N GLU A 236 -18.64 23.87 13.76
CA GLU A 236 -19.11 24.70 12.67
C GLU A 236 -18.32 24.41 11.39
N LYS A 237 -19.06 24.31 10.28
CA LYS A 237 -18.45 24.15 8.95
C LYS A 237 -17.80 25.47 8.55
N ARG A 238 -16.50 25.44 8.28
CA ARG A 238 -15.72 26.58 7.77
C ARG A 238 -15.01 26.21 6.49
N MET A 239 -14.70 27.22 5.68
CA MET A 239 -13.95 27.06 4.44
C MET A 239 -12.55 27.64 4.64
N PHE A 240 -11.52 26.83 4.40
CA PHE A 240 -10.14 27.27 4.39
C PHE A 240 -9.65 27.44 2.95
N GLN A 241 -9.30 28.67 2.58
CA GLN A 241 -8.87 29.03 1.22
C GLN A 241 -7.35 29.06 1.08
N GLY A 242 -6.67 28.14 1.75
CA GLY A 242 -5.23 27.98 1.68
C GLY A 242 -4.81 26.57 2.06
N ILE A 243 -3.50 26.34 2.07
CA ILE A 243 -2.89 25.18 2.72
C ILE A 243 -2.03 25.68 3.89
N GLN A 244 -2.13 25.01 5.03
CA GLN A 244 -1.21 25.23 6.16
C GLN A 244 -0.12 24.17 6.11
N VAL A 245 1.13 24.59 6.35
CA VAL A 245 2.29 23.70 6.21
C VAL A 245 3.11 23.60 7.49
N GLN A 246 3.71 22.42 7.70
CA GLN A 246 4.68 22.20 8.75
C GLN A 246 6.00 22.89 8.42
N ALA A 247 6.39 23.80 9.31
CA ALA A 247 7.64 24.53 9.21
C ALA A 247 8.05 25.02 10.60
N GLU A 248 9.31 24.91 10.95
CA GLU A 248 9.82 25.37 12.25
C GLU A 248 9.86 26.90 12.32
N LYS A 249 9.57 27.45 13.51
CA LYS A 249 9.73 28.88 13.79
C LYS A 249 11.12 29.36 13.39
N ASN A 250 11.19 30.56 12.79
CA ASN A 250 12.39 31.19 12.25
C ASN A 250 13.00 30.54 11.00
N LYS A 251 12.45 29.43 10.49
CA LYS A 251 12.91 28.85 9.22
C LYS A 251 12.77 29.89 8.11
N LYS A 252 13.79 29.98 7.23
CA LYS A 252 13.78 30.93 6.10
C LYS A 252 12.74 30.51 5.06
N ILE A 253 12.07 31.50 4.50
CA ILE A 253 11.12 31.34 3.41
C ILE A 253 11.68 32.06 2.18
N ILE A 254 11.74 31.33 1.07
CA ILE A 254 12.09 31.87 -0.25
C ILE A 254 10.84 32.08 -1.10
N ALA A 255 10.91 32.99 -2.07
CA ALA A 255 9.81 33.30 -2.98
C ALA A 255 9.49 32.11 -3.92
N PRO A 256 8.28 31.51 -3.84
CA PRO A 256 7.86 30.45 -4.74
C PRO A 256 7.70 30.89 -6.20
N MET A 257 7.42 32.17 -6.42
CA MET A 257 7.23 32.77 -7.73
C MET A 257 7.82 34.18 -7.75
N ALA A 258 8.22 34.65 -8.93
CA ALA A 258 8.61 36.04 -9.13
C ALA A 258 7.36 36.93 -9.25
N GLY A 259 7.48 38.18 -8.84
CA GLY A 259 6.40 39.15 -9.00
C GLY A 259 6.53 40.40 -8.16
N LYS A 260 5.52 41.26 -8.24
CA LYS A 260 5.39 42.45 -7.42
C LYS A 260 4.99 42.05 -6.01
N THR A 261 5.73 42.56 -5.01
CA THR A 261 5.51 42.24 -3.60
C THR A 261 4.76 43.34 -2.87
N THR A 262 3.73 42.94 -2.12
CA THR A 262 3.04 43.76 -1.13
C THR A 262 3.25 43.12 0.24
N VAL A 263 3.86 43.86 1.16
CA VAL A 263 4.31 43.39 2.47
C VAL A 263 3.44 44.01 3.56
N ASN A 264 2.82 43.15 4.34
CA ASN A 264 2.07 43.51 5.56
C ASN A 264 2.88 43.10 6.80
N ARG A 265 2.31 43.27 8.00
CA ARG A 265 2.99 42.96 9.26
C ARG A 265 3.38 41.48 9.40
N ASP A 266 2.54 40.58 8.93
CA ASP A 266 2.61 39.14 9.14
C ASP A 266 2.45 38.31 7.84
N SER A 267 2.45 38.99 6.69
CA SER A 267 2.19 38.37 5.40
C SER A 267 2.87 39.08 4.24
N ILE A 268 3.09 38.34 3.16
CA ILE A 268 3.58 38.85 1.87
C ILE A 268 2.65 38.36 0.78
N THR A 269 2.27 39.25 -0.12
CA THR A 269 1.58 38.94 -1.37
C THR A 269 2.54 39.11 -2.54
N ILE A 270 2.62 38.12 -3.41
CA ILE A 270 3.39 38.15 -4.66
C ILE A 270 2.39 38.09 -5.83
N GLN A 271 2.37 39.14 -6.64
CA GLN A 271 1.48 39.25 -7.81
C GLN A 271 2.28 39.18 -9.11
N SER A 272 1.84 38.34 -10.05
CA SER A 272 2.38 38.28 -11.42
C SER A 272 1.25 38.00 -12.40
N ASN A 273 0.98 38.95 -13.29
CA ASN A 273 -0.13 38.88 -14.25
C ASN A 273 -1.47 38.61 -13.54
N ASP A 274 -2.17 37.57 -13.95
CA ASP A 274 -3.43 37.08 -13.38
C ASP A 274 -3.26 36.25 -12.10
N ARG A 275 -2.03 35.98 -11.66
CA ARG A 275 -1.70 35.10 -10.53
C ARG A 275 -1.34 35.90 -9.28
N GLN A 276 -1.79 35.39 -8.13
CA GLN A 276 -1.50 35.95 -6.82
C GLN A 276 -1.25 34.84 -5.81
N LEU A 277 -0.09 34.91 -5.15
CA LEU A 277 0.26 34.07 -4.00
C LEU A 277 0.31 34.91 -2.73
N ILE A 278 -0.39 34.51 -1.69
CA ILE A 278 -0.33 35.14 -0.36
C ILE A 278 0.30 34.15 0.60
N ILE A 279 1.32 34.61 1.33
CA ILE A 279 2.04 33.84 2.34
C ILE A 279 1.79 34.52 3.68
N LYS A 280 1.12 33.84 4.61
CA LYS A 280 0.73 34.37 5.93
C LYS A 280 1.49 33.66 7.06
N ASN A 281 1.43 34.27 8.26
CA ASN A 281 2.10 33.79 9.48
C ASN A 281 3.62 33.74 9.34
N ILE A 282 4.18 34.80 8.77
CA ILE A 282 5.62 34.98 8.56
C ILE A 282 6.09 36.32 9.12
N PHE A 283 7.39 36.45 9.34
CA PHE A 283 8.07 37.72 9.53
C PHE A 283 8.74 38.12 8.21
N PRO A 284 8.18 39.09 7.47
CA PRO A 284 8.77 39.56 6.23
C PRO A 284 10.17 40.13 6.42
N LYS A 285 11.07 39.84 5.48
CA LYS A 285 12.45 40.37 5.43
C LYS A 285 12.70 41.29 4.24
N ILE A 286 11.69 41.48 3.41
CA ILE A 286 11.71 42.38 2.26
C ILE A 286 10.73 43.55 2.47
N LYS A 287 10.84 44.58 1.64
CA LYS A 287 9.89 45.69 1.55
C LYS A 287 9.00 45.51 0.31
N ASN A 288 7.99 46.37 0.18
CA ASN A 288 7.21 46.48 -1.06
C ASN A 288 8.14 46.72 -2.25
N GLY A 289 7.92 46.00 -3.35
CA GLY A 289 8.79 46.06 -4.52
C GLY A 289 8.57 44.92 -5.49
N GLN A 290 9.66 44.26 -5.87
CA GLN A 290 9.66 43.03 -6.68
C GLN A 290 10.54 41.99 -6.00
N THR A 291 10.27 40.72 -6.29
CA THR A 291 11.12 39.60 -5.89
C THR A 291 11.27 38.61 -7.04
N GLY A 292 12.43 37.97 -7.12
CA GLY A 292 12.71 36.85 -8.00
C GLY A 292 12.41 35.50 -7.34
N VAL A 293 12.22 34.45 -8.15
CA VAL A 293 12.07 33.07 -7.63
C VAL A 293 13.31 32.69 -6.81
N GLY A 294 13.10 32.13 -5.63
CA GLY A 294 14.19 31.65 -4.77
C GLY A 294 14.84 32.71 -3.87
N GLU A 295 14.47 33.98 -3.97
CA GLU A 295 14.95 35.01 -3.06
C GLU A 295 14.38 34.86 -1.65
N VAL A 296 15.16 35.14 -0.61
CA VAL A 296 14.69 35.09 0.78
C VAL A 296 13.73 36.26 1.03
N ILE A 297 12.46 35.94 1.27
CA ILE A 297 11.40 36.93 1.48
C ILE A 297 10.99 37.08 2.95
N GLY A 298 11.26 36.08 3.78
CA GLY A 298 10.85 36.13 5.19
C GLY A 298 11.33 34.94 6.01
N THR A 299 10.79 34.85 7.22
CA THR A 299 10.97 33.70 8.11
C THR A 299 9.65 33.28 8.73
N VAL A 300 9.48 31.99 9.03
CA VAL A 300 8.30 31.45 9.72
C VAL A 300 8.08 32.16 11.06
N ALA A 301 6.87 32.67 11.32
CA ALA A 301 6.58 33.37 12.57
C ALA A 301 6.31 32.41 13.74
N LYS A 302 5.62 31.31 13.44
CA LYS A 302 5.24 30.26 14.40
C LYS A 302 5.32 28.89 13.76
N THR A 303 5.73 27.91 14.56
CA THR A 303 5.87 26.53 14.10
C THR A 303 4.54 25.98 13.59
N ASN A 304 4.54 25.39 12.40
CA ASN A 304 3.42 24.68 11.77
C ASN A 304 2.16 25.51 11.45
N GLU A 305 2.27 26.84 11.42
CA GLU A 305 1.15 27.75 11.15
C GLU A 305 1.31 28.52 9.83
N VAL A 306 2.32 28.25 8.98
CA VAL A 306 2.51 29.01 7.73
C VAL A 306 1.40 28.66 6.75
N VAL A 307 0.75 29.67 6.17
CA VAL A 307 -0.36 29.49 5.22
C VAL A 307 0.00 30.05 3.86
N PHE A 308 -0.30 29.27 2.82
CA PHE A 308 -0.24 29.68 1.42
C PHE A 308 -1.65 29.75 0.86
N GLU A 309 -2.01 30.89 0.26
CA GLU A 309 -3.27 31.06 -0.48
C GLU A 309 -2.93 31.42 -1.92
N TYR A 310 -3.61 30.80 -2.88
CA TYR A 310 -3.34 30.98 -4.29
C TYR A 310 -4.61 31.36 -5.04
N SER A 311 -4.49 32.31 -5.95
CA SER A 311 -5.58 32.69 -6.84
C SER A 311 -5.08 33.03 -8.22
N LYS A 312 -5.91 32.74 -9.22
CA LYS A 312 -5.66 33.04 -10.63
C LYS A 312 -6.93 33.59 -11.25
N ASN A 313 -6.81 34.66 -12.02
CA ASN A 313 -7.96 35.41 -12.55
C ASN A 313 -8.96 35.85 -11.45
N GLY A 314 -8.43 36.21 -10.27
CA GLY A 314 -9.23 36.64 -9.11
C GLY A 314 -10.04 35.53 -8.43
N ARG A 315 -9.87 34.25 -8.81
CA ARG A 315 -10.55 33.10 -8.20
C ARG A 315 -9.57 32.31 -7.34
N SER A 316 -9.98 31.98 -6.11
CA SER A 316 -9.23 31.12 -5.20
C SER A 316 -9.15 29.70 -5.76
N LEU A 317 -7.95 29.14 -5.79
CA LEU A 317 -7.66 27.78 -6.27
C LEU A 317 -6.91 27.02 -5.20
N ASN A 318 -7.00 25.68 -5.19
CA ASN A 318 -6.23 24.88 -4.24
C ASN A 318 -4.72 25.11 -4.51
N PRO A 319 -3.96 25.75 -3.59
CA PRO A 319 -2.53 25.96 -3.79
C PRO A 319 -1.77 24.65 -3.99
N GLY A 320 -2.35 23.54 -3.51
CA GLY A 320 -1.75 22.24 -3.57
C GLY A 320 -1.44 21.73 -4.98
N PHE A 321 -2.18 22.21 -5.98
CA PHE A 321 -1.99 21.79 -7.38
C PHE A 321 -0.77 22.45 -8.05
N TYR A 322 -0.22 23.49 -7.44
CA TYR A 322 0.77 24.36 -8.09
C TYR A 322 2.19 24.15 -7.58
N PHE A 323 2.38 23.36 -6.52
CA PHE A 323 3.68 22.98 -5.98
C PHE A 323 4.10 21.59 -6.46
N GLU A 324 5.41 21.38 -6.57
CA GLU A 324 5.97 20.16 -7.17
C GLU A 324 5.82 18.90 -6.30
N LYS A 325 5.92 19.04 -4.98
CA LYS A 325 5.80 17.92 -4.03
C LYS A 325 5.03 18.34 -2.80
N ILE A 326 3.86 17.73 -2.60
CA ILE A 326 3.05 17.91 -1.42
C ILE A 326 2.85 16.57 -0.73
N ASP A 327 3.02 16.58 0.58
CA ASP A 327 2.74 15.48 1.47
C ASP A 327 1.68 15.94 2.48
N TYR A 328 0.47 15.37 2.43
CA TYR A 328 -0.60 15.70 3.36
C TYR A 328 -0.43 14.87 4.64
N LEU A 329 -0.12 15.54 5.74
CA LEU A 329 0.15 14.93 7.04
C LEU A 329 -1.11 14.74 7.90
N GLU A 330 -2.25 15.30 7.48
CA GLU A 330 -3.52 15.04 8.13
C GLU A 330 -3.86 13.56 7.94
N MET A 331 -3.77 12.80 9.03
CA MET A 331 -3.83 11.35 9.00
C MET A 331 -5.27 10.89 8.70
N PHE A 332 -5.43 10.02 7.70
CA PHE A 332 -6.72 9.42 7.41
C PHE A 332 -7.17 8.59 8.63
N PRO A 333 -8.46 8.62 9.02
CA PRO A 333 -8.95 7.78 10.10
C PRO A 333 -8.63 6.29 9.90
N LEU A 334 -8.54 5.85 8.65
CA LEU A 334 -8.10 4.52 8.26
C LEU A 334 -6.61 4.27 8.58
N ASP A 335 -5.71 5.22 8.32
CA ASP A 335 -4.29 5.11 8.68
C ASP A 335 -4.06 5.05 10.19
N GLN A 336 -4.90 5.76 10.95
CA GLN A 336 -4.87 5.74 12.40
C GLN A 336 -5.36 4.39 12.96
N LEU A 337 -6.30 3.72 12.27
CA LEU A 337 -6.72 2.33 12.54
C LEU A 337 -5.65 1.30 12.10
N LEU A 338 -4.92 1.57 11.01
CA LEU A 338 -3.91 0.66 10.42
C LEU A 338 -2.56 0.69 11.14
N GLN A 339 -2.23 1.77 11.86
CA GLN A 339 -1.07 1.79 12.76
C GLN A 339 -1.15 0.69 13.84
N GLN A 340 -2.31 0.06 14.03
CA GLN A 340 -2.52 -1.05 14.97
C GLN A 340 -2.47 -2.45 14.31
N SER A 341 -2.19 -2.58 13.01
CA SER A 341 -2.32 -3.86 12.30
C SER A 341 -0.98 -4.58 12.06
N SER A 342 -1.02 -5.89 12.26
CA SER A 342 0.03 -6.86 11.92
C SER A 342 -0.08 -7.37 10.47
N PHE A 343 1.00 -7.96 9.94
CA PHE A 343 1.03 -8.65 8.64
C PHE A 343 -0.20 -9.56 8.42
N ASP A 344 -0.97 -9.26 7.37
CA ASP A 344 -2.11 -10.03 6.89
C ASP A 344 -1.71 -10.91 5.69
N GLU A 345 -1.36 -12.16 5.99
CA GLU A 345 -0.91 -13.15 5.00
C GLU A 345 -2.01 -13.52 3.98
N ALA A 346 -3.28 -13.44 4.35
CA ALA A 346 -4.38 -13.78 3.44
C ALA A 346 -4.50 -12.71 2.35
N THR A 347 -4.51 -11.42 2.75
CA THR A 347 -4.46 -10.29 1.81
C THR A 347 -3.22 -10.36 0.93
N PHE A 348 -2.06 -10.65 1.52
CA PHE A 348 -0.82 -10.86 0.79
C PHE A 348 -0.96 -11.95 -0.30
N ARG A 349 -1.43 -13.15 0.07
CA ARG A 349 -1.59 -14.28 -0.85
C ARG A 349 -2.61 -14.01 -1.94
N GLN A 350 -3.75 -13.40 -1.60
CA GLN A 350 -4.79 -13.05 -2.56
C GLN A 350 -4.28 -12.02 -3.58
N LEU A 351 -3.61 -10.96 -3.11
CA LEU A 351 -3.04 -9.95 -4.00
C LEU A 351 -1.99 -10.55 -4.93
N ILE A 352 -1.10 -11.40 -4.42
CA ILE A 352 -0.15 -12.12 -5.29
C ILE A 352 -0.90 -12.96 -6.32
N LEU A 353 -1.84 -13.79 -5.88
CA LEU A 353 -2.57 -14.72 -6.74
C LEU A 353 -3.38 -14.01 -7.85
N PHE A 354 -4.09 -12.94 -7.51
CA PHE A 354 -5.02 -12.29 -8.43
C PHE A 354 -4.41 -11.15 -9.24
N ASN A 355 -3.29 -10.57 -8.80
CA ASN A 355 -2.75 -9.36 -9.41
C ASN A 355 -1.32 -9.51 -9.96
N CYS A 356 -0.54 -10.53 -9.56
CA CYS A 356 0.91 -10.54 -9.82
C CYS A 356 1.40 -11.40 -11.01
N HIS A 357 0.58 -11.59 -12.05
CA HIS A 357 0.94 -12.21 -13.34
C HIS A 357 2.01 -13.32 -13.28
N ALA A 358 3.26 -13.02 -13.66
CA ALA A 358 4.34 -14.02 -13.77
C ALA A 358 4.69 -14.73 -12.45
N PHE A 359 4.33 -14.18 -11.28
CA PHE A 359 4.59 -14.77 -9.97
C PHE A 359 3.32 -14.95 -9.13
N SER A 360 2.16 -15.04 -9.77
CA SER A 360 0.87 -15.22 -9.09
C SER A 360 0.78 -16.52 -8.26
N ASP A 361 1.50 -17.56 -8.65
CA ASP A 361 1.58 -18.85 -7.93
C ASP A 361 2.74 -18.92 -6.93
N LYS A 362 3.46 -17.81 -6.67
CA LYS A 362 4.73 -17.81 -5.92
C LYS A 362 4.66 -17.26 -4.51
N ALA A 363 3.47 -17.04 -3.95
CA ALA A 363 3.31 -16.53 -2.59
C ALA A 363 4.08 -17.36 -1.55
N ASP A 364 3.99 -18.70 -1.62
CA ASP A 364 4.74 -19.60 -0.71
C ASP A 364 6.26 -19.46 -0.86
N LYS A 365 6.76 -19.36 -2.10
CA LYS A 365 8.19 -19.18 -2.35
C LYS A 365 8.68 -17.86 -1.79
N ILE A 366 7.91 -16.79 -1.94
CA ILE A 366 8.23 -15.47 -1.38
C ILE A 366 8.27 -15.54 0.14
N LEU A 367 7.28 -16.16 0.79
CA LEU A 367 7.24 -16.32 2.24
C LEU A 367 8.42 -17.15 2.78
N ILE A 368 8.76 -18.25 2.11
CA ILE A 368 9.91 -19.10 2.46
C ILE A 368 11.22 -18.30 2.34
N GLU A 369 11.44 -17.57 1.25
CA GLU A 369 12.66 -16.81 1.05
C GLU A 369 12.73 -15.58 1.96
N ALA A 370 11.62 -14.89 2.21
CA ALA A 370 11.53 -13.79 3.16
C ALA A 370 11.95 -14.25 4.56
N LYS A 371 11.36 -15.35 5.05
CA LYS A 371 11.70 -15.98 6.33
C LYS A 371 13.16 -16.41 6.40
N LYS A 372 13.66 -17.12 5.38
CA LYS A 372 15.05 -17.59 5.29
C LYS A 372 16.06 -16.44 5.37
N ASN A 373 15.70 -15.28 4.83
CA ASN A 373 16.56 -14.10 4.80
C ASN A 373 16.29 -13.11 5.95
N GLY A 374 15.33 -13.39 6.84
CA GLY A 374 14.99 -12.53 7.96
C GLY A 374 14.33 -11.21 7.54
N ILE A 375 13.70 -11.15 6.38
CA ILE A 375 13.07 -9.96 5.80
C ILE A 375 11.55 -10.10 5.85
N SER A 376 10.84 -9.01 6.10
CA SER A 376 9.37 -9.00 6.06
C SER A 376 8.88 -9.40 4.65
N PRO A 377 7.89 -10.30 4.53
CA PRO A 377 7.37 -10.71 3.23
C PRO A 377 6.67 -9.57 2.51
N VAL A 378 6.12 -8.60 3.26
CA VAL A 378 5.45 -7.41 2.73
C VAL A 378 6.42 -6.56 1.92
N ILE A 379 7.56 -6.16 2.50
CA ILE A 379 8.55 -5.36 1.77
C ILE A 379 9.17 -6.17 0.61
N PHE A 380 9.34 -7.47 0.80
CA PHE A 380 9.84 -8.36 -0.24
C PHE A 380 8.95 -8.32 -1.49
N ALA A 381 7.64 -8.54 -1.32
CA ALA A 381 6.70 -8.53 -2.43
C ALA A 381 6.46 -7.12 -2.97
N ALA A 382 6.44 -6.08 -2.13
CA ALA A 382 6.26 -4.70 -2.58
C ALA A 382 7.33 -4.31 -3.60
N ILE A 383 8.60 -4.65 -3.33
CA ILE A 383 9.70 -4.42 -4.26
C ILE A 383 9.53 -5.25 -5.53
N MET A 384 9.18 -6.54 -5.42
CA MET A 384 8.94 -7.36 -6.60
C MET A 384 7.82 -6.80 -7.49
N ILE A 385 6.71 -6.37 -6.91
CA ILE A 385 5.57 -5.79 -7.64
C ILE A 385 5.99 -4.51 -8.35
N HIS A 386 6.67 -3.61 -7.63
CA HIS A 386 7.11 -2.34 -8.18
C HIS A 386 8.08 -2.52 -9.34
N GLU A 387 9.15 -3.29 -9.14
CA GLU A 387 10.24 -3.45 -10.12
C GLU A 387 9.82 -4.27 -11.34
N SER A 388 8.82 -5.14 -11.20
CA SER A 388 8.36 -6.01 -12.28
C SER A 388 7.08 -5.53 -12.95
N ALA A 389 6.53 -4.37 -12.56
CA ALA A 389 5.21 -3.89 -12.98
C ALA A 389 4.13 -4.96 -12.77
N TRP A 390 3.91 -5.37 -11.52
CA TRP A 390 2.94 -6.42 -11.15
C TRP A 390 3.18 -7.77 -11.84
N GLY A 391 4.44 -8.06 -12.21
CA GLY A 391 4.79 -9.31 -12.87
C GLY A 391 4.64 -9.31 -14.40
N THR A 392 4.44 -8.14 -15.04
CA THR A 392 4.23 -8.03 -16.49
C THR A 392 5.48 -7.62 -17.27
N SER A 393 6.48 -7.04 -16.61
CA SER A 393 7.67 -6.51 -17.28
C SER A 393 8.46 -7.60 -18.03
N LYS A 394 9.16 -7.20 -19.10
CA LYS A 394 10.08 -8.12 -19.79
C LYS A 394 11.21 -8.63 -18.88
N GLY A 395 11.58 -7.86 -17.85
CA GLY A 395 12.60 -8.27 -16.89
C GLY A 395 12.22 -9.54 -16.13
N ILE A 396 10.97 -9.65 -15.68
CA ILE A 396 10.51 -10.86 -15.02
C ILE A 396 10.15 -11.96 -16.03
N VAL A 397 9.49 -11.62 -17.14
CA VAL A 397 8.99 -12.59 -18.13
C VAL A 397 10.10 -13.27 -18.94
N GLU A 398 11.10 -12.50 -19.40
CA GLU A 398 12.16 -13.02 -20.28
C GLU A 398 13.44 -13.38 -19.51
N LYS A 399 13.68 -12.74 -18.36
CA LYS A 399 14.92 -12.87 -17.60
C LYS A 399 14.74 -13.45 -16.19
N ASN A 400 13.52 -13.80 -15.79
CA ASN A 400 13.22 -14.33 -14.46
C ASN A 400 13.71 -13.41 -13.32
N ASN A 401 13.75 -12.09 -13.55
CA ASN A 401 14.28 -11.12 -12.60
C ASN A 401 13.15 -10.26 -12.02
N PRO A 402 12.59 -10.64 -10.86
CA PRO A 402 11.41 -9.99 -10.31
C PRO A 402 11.69 -8.67 -9.59
N ALA A 403 12.94 -8.37 -9.24
CA ALA A 403 13.30 -7.21 -8.41
C ALA A 403 14.23 -6.22 -9.14
N GLY A 404 14.29 -6.28 -10.47
CA GLY A 404 15.06 -5.33 -11.27
C GLY A 404 16.57 -5.39 -11.06
N LEU A 405 17.12 -6.51 -10.54
CA LEU A 405 18.53 -6.57 -10.11
C LEU A 405 19.50 -6.42 -11.29
N MET A 406 20.47 -5.51 -11.18
CA MET A 406 21.40 -5.15 -12.25
C MET A 406 22.87 -5.41 -11.88
N THR A 407 23.70 -5.52 -12.91
CA THR A 407 25.17 -5.42 -12.83
C THR A 407 25.66 -4.34 -13.79
N ASP A 408 26.97 -4.08 -13.84
CA ASP A 408 27.58 -3.20 -14.84
C ASP A 408 27.31 -3.63 -16.29
N GLN A 409 26.89 -4.88 -16.49
CA GLN A 409 26.56 -5.48 -17.79
C GLN A 409 25.06 -5.40 -18.11
N GLY A 410 24.26 -4.80 -17.22
CA GLY A 410 22.82 -4.63 -17.36
C GLY A 410 21.99 -5.57 -16.47
N LEU A 411 20.70 -5.67 -16.80
CA LEU A 411 19.71 -6.44 -16.04
C LEU A 411 20.07 -7.94 -16.02
N ILE A 412 20.20 -8.51 -14.81
CA ILE A 412 20.58 -9.90 -14.58
C ILE A 412 19.50 -10.84 -15.13
N SER A 413 19.91 -11.99 -15.68
CA SER A 413 19.02 -13.07 -16.09
C SER A 413 19.24 -14.28 -15.19
N TYR A 414 18.15 -14.84 -14.67
CA TYR A 414 18.17 -16.05 -13.86
C TYR A 414 17.64 -17.25 -14.66
N PRO A 415 18.16 -18.47 -14.40
CA PRO A 415 17.65 -19.70 -15.01
C PRO A 415 16.17 -19.95 -14.72
N THR A 416 15.70 -19.61 -13.52
CA THR A 416 14.31 -19.78 -13.11
C THR A 416 13.83 -18.58 -12.30
N LEU A 417 12.51 -18.35 -12.30
CA LEU A 417 11.90 -17.29 -11.49
C LEU A 417 12.15 -17.50 -9.99
N ASP A 418 12.12 -18.75 -9.53
CA ASP A 418 12.44 -19.11 -8.15
C ASP A 418 13.86 -18.69 -7.76
N GLU A 419 14.85 -18.85 -8.65
CA GLU A 419 16.22 -18.37 -8.44
C GLU A 419 16.31 -16.84 -8.42
N GLY A 420 15.49 -16.16 -9.24
CA GLY A 420 15.33 -14.72 -9.19
C GLY A 420 14.77 -14.23 -7.84
N ILE A 421 13.74 -14.90 -7.32
CA ILE A 421 13.16 -14.63 -5.99
C ILE A 421 14.21 -14.86 -4.90
N GLU A 422 14.99 -15.95 -4.97
CA GLU A 422 16.08 -16.20 -4.03
C GLU A 422 17.16 -15.11 -4.06
N ALA A 423 17.47 -14.58 -5.26
CA ALA A 423 18.43 -13.48 -5.42
C ALA A 423 17.91 -12.18 -4.82
N THR A 424 16.60 -11.91 -4.95
CA THR A 424 15.92 -10.80 -4.26
C THR A 424 16.11 -10.93 -2.76
N GLY A 425 15.83 -12.10 -2.18
CA GLY A 425 15.97 -12.34 -0.75
C GLY A 425 17.39 -12.09 -0.23
N ARG A 426 18.41 -12.60 -0.94
CA ARG A 426 19.82 -12.34 -0.60
C ARG A 426 20.18 -10.86 -0.65
N THR A 427 19.68 -10.15 -1.67
CA THR A 427 19.92 -8.71 -1.83
C THR A 427 19.29 -7.92 -0.70
N LEU A 428 18.03 -8.20 -0.38
CA LEU A 428 17.31 -7.51 0.70
C LEU A 428 17.92 -7.79 2.08
N LYS A 429 18.37 -9.03 2.34
CA LYS A 429 19.16 -9.33 3.55
C LYS A 429 20.40 -8.45 3.66
N ASN A 430 21.18 -8.33 2.57
CA ASN A 430 22.38 -7.51 2.59
C ASN A 430 22.07 -6.03 2.89
N LEU A 431 21.02 -5.50 2.26
CA LEU A 431 20.65 -4.10 2.41
C LEU A 431 20.02 -3.79 3.78
N ILE A 432 18.99 -4.54 4.17
CA ILE A 432 18.17 -4.24 5.34
C ILE A 432 18.86 -4.71 6.62
N ILE A 433 19.39 -5.94 6.64
CA ILE A 433 20.01 -6.53 7.83
C ILE A 433 21.49 -6.19 7.88
N ASP A 434 22.29 -6.61 6.90
CA ASP A 434 23.75 -6.52 7.02
C ASP A 434 24.23 -5.05 6.99
N ARG A 435 23.56 -4.19 6.21
CA ARG A 435 23.84 -2.74 6.10
C ARG A 435 22.93 -1.86 6.94
N GLN A 436 22.01 -2.45 7.71
CA GLN A 436 21.14 -1.74 8.66
C GLN A 436 20.25 -0.64 8.02
N LEU A 437 19.83 -0.83 6.77
CA LEU A 437 18.87 0.06 6.09
C LEU A 437 17.43 -0.31 6.53
N ASN A 438 17.16 -0.13 7.81
CA ASN A 438 16.00 -0.68 8.51
C ASN A 438 14.67 0.11 8.36
N THR A 439 14.64 1.16 7.53
CA THR A 439 13.42 1.89 7.16
C THR A 439 13.34 2.03 5.65
N ILE A 440 12.13 2.24 5.10
CA ILE A 440 11.93 2.37 3.65
C ILE A 440 12.72 3.55 3.09
N GLU A 441 12.81 4.65 3.83
CA GLU A 441 13.59 5.83 3.45
C GLU A 441 15.07 5.47 3.32
N LYS A 442 15.65 4.80 4.33
CA LYS A 442 17.05 4.37 4.31
C LYS A 442 17.32 3.39 3.17
N LEU A 443 16.42 2.43 2.96
CA LEU A 443 16.53 1.45 1.89
C LEU A 443 16.48 2.14 0.51
N GLY A 444 15.53 3.05 0.32
CA GLY A 444 15.35 3.82 -0.92
C GLY A 444 16.59 4.63 -1.30
N THR A 445 17.34 5.19 -0.33
CA THR A 445 18.58 5.93 -0.64
C THR A 445 19.65 5.10 -1.37
N VAL A 446 19.59 3.77 -1.27
CA VAL A 446 20.55 2.86 -1.89
C VAL A 446 19.91 2.08 -3.03
N TYR A 447 18.66 1.64 -2.86
CA TYR A 447 17.94 0.84 -3.84
C TYR A 447 17.50 1.68 -5.04
N CYS A 448 17.05 2.92 -4.79
CA CYS A 448 16.51 3.83 -5.80
C CYS A 448 16.96 5.29 -5.49
N PRO A 449 18.25 5.62 -5.64
CA PRO A 449 18.80 6.90 -5.21
C PRO A 449 18.22 8.08 -6.00
N VAL A 450 17.65 9.06 -5.29
CA VAL A 450 17.16 10.32 -5.89
C VAL A 450 18.33 11.09 -6.49
N ASN A 451 18.14 11.67 -7.69
CA ASN A 451 19.17 12.38 -8.49
C ASN A 451 20.29 11.50 -9.04
N ALA A 452 20.04 10.19 -9.21
CA ALA A 452 20.97 9.33 -9.93
C ALA A 452 21.17 9.83 -11.38
N ALA A 453 22.40 9.74 -11.89
CA ALA A 453 22.72 10.25 -13.23
C ALA A 453 21.91 9.60 -14.36
N ASN A 454 21.37 8.41 -14.10
CA ASN A 454 20.50 7.63 -14.99
C ASN A 454 18.99 7.87 -14.76
N ASP A 455 18.60 8.80 -13.88
CA ASP A 455 17.21 9.20 -13.62
C ASP A 455 16.99 10.70 -13.96
N PRO A 456 17.03 11.10 -15.25
CA PRO A 456 16.91 12.50 -15.65
C PRO A 456 15.52 13.10 -15.47
N MET A 457 14.50 12.25 -15.28
CA MET A 457 13.11 12.66 -15.03
C MET A 457 12.78 12.69 -13.52
N GLY A 458 13.72 12.27 -12.67
CA GLY A 458 13.58 12.33 -11.21
C GLY A 458 12.58 11.34 -10.63
N LEU A 459 12.28 10.24 -11.33
CA LEU A 459 11.26 9.26 -10.99
C LEU A 459 11.57 8.50 -9.69
N ASN A 460 12.85 8.40 -9.31
CA ASN A 460 13.28 7.70 -8.10
C ASN A 460 12.66 8.30 -6.82
N ARG A 461 12.18 9.55 -6.88
CA ARG A 461 11.46 10.21 -5.77
C ARG A 461 10.15 9.53 -5.40
N TYR A 462 9.52 8.81 -6.32
CA TYR A 462 8.22 8.16 -6.12
C TYR A 462 8.33 6.74 -5.56
N TRP A 463 9.54 6.17 -5.53
CA TRP A 463 9.78 4.81 -5.06
C TRP A 463 9.36 4.62 -3.60
N VAL A 464 9.79 5.50 -2.69
CA VAL A 464 9.46 5.40 -1.25
C VAL A 464 7.95 5.47 -1.00
N PRO A 465 7.21 6.48 -1.53
CA PRO A 465 5.75 6.52 -1.43
C PRO A 465 5.06 5.28 -2.02
N MET A 466 5.48 4.85 -3.21
CA MET A 466 4.88 3.70 -3.90
C MET A 466 5.10 2.39 -3.13
N ILE A 467 6.30 2.16 -2.62
CA ILE A 467 6.58 0.98 -1.80
C ILE A 467 5.75 0.99 -0.52
N LYS A 468 5.61 2.13 0.15
CA LYS A 468 4.74 2.25 1.33
C LYS A 468 3.27 1.95 1.01
N GLN A 469 2.78 2.40 -0.14
CA GLN A 469 1.43 2.10 -0.61
C GLN A 469 1.25 0.60 -0.88
N LEU A 470 2.19 -0.01 -1.62
CA LEU A 470 2.18 -1.45 -1.90
C LEU A 470 2.26 -2.27 -0.62
N MET A 471 3.03 -1.84 0.38
CA MET A 471 3.09 -2.50 1.68
C MET A 471 1.72 -2.48 2.39
N GLY A 472 0.97 -1.38 2.30
CA GLY A 472 -0.41 -1.32 2.79
C GLY A 472 -1.34 -2.27 2.04
N GLN A 473 -1.25 -2.32 0.71
CA GLN A 473 -2.05 -3.23 -0.13
C GLN A 473 -1.75 -4.71 0.15
N LEU A 474 -0.50 -5.03 0.47
CA LEU A 474 -0.03 -6.37 0.81
C LEU A 474 -0.34 -6.78 2.26
N GLY A 475 -1.21 -6.06 2.96
CA GLY A 475 -1.63 -6.41 4.31
C GLY A 475 -0.63 -6.00 5.41
N GLY A 476 0.31 -5.10 5.12
CA GLY A 476 1.21 -4.49 6.09
C GLY A 476 0.82 -3.06 6.44
N SER A 477 1.74 -2.32 7.06
CA SER A 477 1.58 -0.88 7.29
C SER A 477 2.74 -0.08 6.67
N PRO A 478 2.53 1.19 6.27
CA PRO A 478 3.57 2.03 5.66
C PRO A 478 4.85 2.21 6.49
N ASN A 479 4.77 1.97 7.80
CA ASN A 479 5.88 2.15 8.74
C ASN A 479 6.22 0.85 9.50
N MET A 480 5.79 -0.32 9.00
CA MET A 480 6.14 -1.59 9.62
C MET A 480 7.65 -1.86 9.58
N GLU A 481 8.12 -2.70 10.49
CA GLU A 481 9.50 -3.18 10.45
C GLU A 481 9.79 -3.97 9.18
N LEU A 482 10.97 -3.75 8.60
CA LEU A 482 11.39 -4.41 7.36
C LEU A 482 11.99 -5.80 7.59
N VAL A 483 12.27 -6.13 8.85
CA VAL A 483 12.77 -7.44 9.25
C VAL A 483 11.61 -8.40 9.51
N TRP A 484 11.87 -9.68 9.34
CA TRP A 484 10.95 -10.74 9.70
C TRP A 484 10.81 -10.78 11.23
N THR A 485 9.69 -10.31 11.76
CA THR A 485 9.37 -10.45 13.19
C THR A 485 8.86 -11.86 13.45
N ASN A 486 9.49 -12.58 14.38
CA ASN A 486 9.23 -13.99 14.64
C ASN A 486 7.93 -14.19 15.44
N PHE A 487 7.31 -15.37 15.30
CA PHE A 487 6.25 -15.86 16.19
C PHE A 487 6.66 -15.77 17.67
N SER A 488 7.96 -15.93 17.99
CA SER A 488 8.49 -15.74 19.35
C SER A 488 8.16 -14.38 19.95
N ASP A 489 8.03 -13.31 19.16
CA ASP A 489 7.71 -11.97 19.68
C ASP A 489 6.24 -11.86 20.07
N LEU A 490 5.35 -12.58 19.36
CA LEU A 490 3.93 -12.68 19.72
C LEU A 490 3.73 -13.53 20.97
N GLN A 491 4.33 -14.73 21.02
CA GLN A 491 4.27 -15.57 22.21
C GLN A 491 4.93 -14.87 23.41
N GLN A 492 6.06 -14.18 23.22
CA GLN A 492 6.69 -13.39 24.27
C GLN A 492 5.82 -12.21 24.69
N ALA A 493 5.12 -11.53 23.77
CA ALA A 493 4.17 -10.47 24.10
C ALA A 493 2.99 -11.01 24.91
N ILE A 494 2.41 -12.14 24.51
CA ILE A 494 1.35 -12.84 25.26
C ILE A 494 1.82 -13.14 26.68
N LEU A 495 2.99 -13.74 26.84
CA LEU A 495 3.54 -14.06 28.15
C LEU A 495 3.85 -12.84 29.00
N THR A 496 4.43 -11.80 28.39
CA THR A 496 4.72 -10.52 29.06
C THR A 496 3.43 -9.89 29.58
N LYS A 497 2.35 -9.91 28.80
CA LYS A 497 1.04 -9.38 29.20
C LYS A 497 0.37 -10.25 30.27
N ALA A 498 0.38 -11.58 30.12
CA ALA A 498 -0.15 -12.51 31.11
C ALA A 498 0.52 -12.30 32.48
N GLN A 499 1.85 -12.19 32.48
CA GLN A 499 2.65 -11.98 33.70
C GLN A 499 2.50 -10.57 34.28
N SER A 500 2.12 -9.56 33.48
CA SER A 500 2.00 -8.17 33.95
C SER A 500 0.95 -7.97 35.06
N ILE A 501 -0.07 -8.84 35.11
CA ILE A 501 -1.13 -8.83 36.12
C ILE A 501 -1.06 -10.00 37.12
N TYR A 502 -0.02 -10.83 37.02
CA TYR A 502 0.30 -11.85 38.02
C TYR A 502 0.57 -11.19 39.38
N GLN A 503 -0.10 -11.66 40.43
CA GLN A 503 0.00 -11.10 41.79
C GLN A 503 -0.33 -9.59 41.88
N LYS A 504 -1.19 -9.05 41.00
CA LYS A 504 -1.62 -7.62 41.00
C LYS A 504 -3.05 -7.37 41.51
N GLY A 505 -3.59 -8.27 42.31
CA GLY A 505 -4.89 -8.12 42.97
C GLY A 505 -6.08 -8.52 42.11
N VAL A 506 -5.86 -9.26 41.03
CA VAL A 506 -6.92 -9.84 40.21
C VAL A 506 -7.81 -10.74 41.07
N GLN A 507 -9.12 -10.68 40.87
CA GLN A 507 -10.12 -11.47 41.58
C GLN A 507 -10.89 -12.33 40.59
N TYR A 508 -11.01 -13.62 40.90
CA TYR A 508 -11.77 -14.56 40.09
C TYR A 508 -13.25 -14.20 40.12
N SER A 509 -13.85 -13.94 38.96
CA SER A 509 -15.26 -13.57 38.85
C SER A 509 -15.87 -14.02 37.53
N GLN A 510 -16.97 -14.73 37.63
CA GLN A 510 -17.88 -15.05 36.52
C GLN A 510 -19.11 -14.12 36.49
N GLY A 511 -19.12 -13.06 37.32
CA GLY A 511 -20.25 -12.13 37.45
C GLY A 511 -20.24 -10.96 36.46
N ASN A 512 -21.10 -9.98 36.68
CA ASN A 512 -21.36 -8.87 35.74
C ASN A 512 -20.15 -7.98 35.41
N GLN A 513 -19.10 -7.98 36.25
CA GLN A 513 -17.89 -7.17 36.07
C GLN A 513 -16.74 -7.94 35.40
N ARG A 514 -16.96 -9.22 35.07
CA ARG A 514 -16.02 -10.10 34.41
C ARG A 514 -15.41 -9.45 33.17
N GLY A 515 -14.08 -9.51 33.04
CA GLY A 515 -13.33 -8.94 31.92
C GLY A 515 -12.83 -7.52 32.14
N LEU A 516 -13.19 -6.88 33.26
CA LEU A 516 -12.68 -5.57 33.67
C LEU A 516 -11.80 -5.74 34.89
N PHE A 517 -10.58 -5.19 34.87
CA PHE A 517 -9.69 -5.25 36.02
C PHE A 517 -10.36 -4.69 37.29
N PRO A 518 -10.28 -5.39 38.45
CA PRO A 518 -9.49 -6.59 38.70
C PRO A 518 -10.22 -7.93 38.44
N TYR A 519 -11.43 -7.94 37.88
CA TYR A 519 -12.30 -9.11 37.80
C TYR A 519 -12.11 -9.92 36.52
N HIS A 520 -11.53 -11.12 36.63
CA HIS A 520 -11.35 -12.06 35.51
C HIS A 520 -11.77 -13.47 35.88
N ASP A 521 -12.03 -14.31 34.89
CA ASP A 521 -12.08 -15.77 35.00
C ASP A 521 -11.05 -16.38 34.05
N CYS A 522 -10.91 -17.71 34.02
CA CYS A 522 -9.90 -18.39 33.20
C CYS A 522 -9.90 -17.91 31.74
N SER A 523 -11.07 -17.87 31.11
CA SER A 523 -11.22 -17.48 29.70
C SER A 523 -11.17 -15.97 29.45
N SER A 524 -11.71 -15.13 30.33
CA SER A 524 -11.62 -13.68 30.17
C SER A 524 -10.22 -13.14 30.46
N PHE A 525 -9.42 -13.83 31.28
CA PHE A 525 -7.99 -13.58 31.42
C PHE A 525 -7.22 -13.89 30.13
N VAL A 526 -7.48 -15.05 29.51
CA VAL A 526 -6.87 -15.42 28.21
C VAL A 526 -7.23 -14.41 27.13
N ILE A 527 -8.52 -14.10 27.00
CA ILE A 527 -9.02 -13.15 25.99
C ILE A 527 -8.45 -11.74 26.23
N TRP A 528 -8.39 -11.28 27.48
CA TRP A 528 -7.75 -10.02 27.83
C TRP A 528 -6.27 -10.00 27.44
N THR A 529 -5.52 -11.06 27.76
CA THR A 529 -4.09 -11.18 27.44
C THR A 529 -3.86 -11.16 25.93
N MET A 530 -4.66 -11.90 25.17
CA MET A 530 -4.61 -11.91 23.70
C MET A 530 -4.86 -10.51 23.13
N ASN A 531 -5.89 -9.82 23.61
CA ASN A 531 -6.19 -8.45 23.19
C ASN A 531 -5.06 -7.46 23.52
N GLU A 532 -4.48 -7.55 24.72
CA GLU A 532 -3.33 -6.73 25.14
C GLU A 532 -2.05 -7.03 24.37
N ALA A 533 -1.92 -8.23 23.81
CA ALA A 533 -0.84 -8.62 22.91
C ALA A 533 -1.12 -8.23 21.43
N GLY A 534 -2.19 -7.47 21.17
CA GLY A 534 -2.57 -7.00 19.84
C GLY A 534 -3.38 -8.00 19.02
N ILE A 535 -3.99 -9.01 19.65
CA ILE A 535 -4.80 -10.04 19.00
C ILE A 535 -6.27 -9.79 19.31
N ASN A 536 -6.98 -9.18 18.35
CA ASN A 536 -8.38 -8.82 18.49
C ASN A 536 -9.28 -10.06 18.63
N THR A 537 -9.61 -10.38 19.88
CA THR A 537 -10.33 -11.58 20.31
C THR A 537 -11.66 -11.18 20.93
N PRO A 538 -12.81 -11.61 20.38
CA PRO A 538 -14.12 -11.29 20.92
C PRO A 538 -14.23 -11.69 22.39
N PHE A 539 -14.77 -10.78 23.22
CA PHE A 539 -15.08 -11.11 24.60
C PHE A 539 -16.06 -12.29 24.67
N GLY A 540 -15.83 -13.20 25.59
CA GLY A 540 -16.62 -14.43 25.69
C GLY A 540 -15.99 -15.42 26.66
N ASN A 541 -16.23 -16.71 26.46
CA ASN A 541 -15.81 -17.77 27.37
C ASN A 541 -14.98 -18.85 26.64
N THR A 542 -14.77 -20.00 27.28
CA THR A 542 -14.12 -21.19 26.69
C THR A 542 -14.77 -21.64 25.37
N GLU A 543 -16.09 -21.55 25.21
CA GLU A 543 -16.76 -21.82 23.92
C GLU A 543 -16.43 -20.77 22.86
N THR A 544 -16.18 -19.53 23.26
CA THR A 544 -15.64 -18.52 22.34
C THR A 544 -14.26 -18.93 21.86
N LEU A 545 -13.37 -19.41 22.75
CA LEU A 545 -12.05 -19.88 22.35
C LEU A 545 -12.15 -21.06 21.37
N TYR A 546 -13.03 -22.04 21.60
CA TYR A 546 -13.24 -23.12 20.64
C TYR A 546 -13.71 -22.66 19.27
N ARG A 547 -14.50 -21.57 19.19
CA ARG A 547 -14.92 -20.98 17.91
C ARG A 547 -13.78 -20.26 17.17
N LEU A 548 -12.64 -20.01 17.82
CA LEU A 548 -11.45 -19.43 17.19
C LEU A 548 -10.51 -20.50 16.60
N GLU A 549 -10.80 -21.78 16.83
CA GLU A 549 -10.07 -22.89 16.23
C GLU A 549 -10.07 -22.76 14.69
N GLY A 550 -8.89 -22.87 14.09
CA GLY A 550 -8.71 -22.69 12.65
C GLY A 550 -8.68 -21.25 12.17
N THR A 551 -8.72 -20.26 13.09
CA THR A 551 -8.49 -18.84 12.78
C THR A 551 -7.35 -18.29 13.63
N LEU A 552 -7.65 -17.77 14.83
CA LEU A 552 -6.67 -17.27 15.79
C LEU A 552 -5.99 -18.38 16.58
N LEU A 553 -6.63 -19.56 16.68
CA LEU A 553 -6.13 -20.71 17.41
C LEU A 553 -5.86 -21.86 16.44
N HIS A 554 -4.59 -22.11 16.17
CA HIS A 554 -4.17 -23.26 15.39
C HIS A 554 -4.04 -24.49 16.30
N PRO A 555 -4.78 -25.58 16.06
CA PRO A 555 -4.62 -26.81 16.84
C PRO A 555 -3.19 -27.34 16.79
N ILE A 556 -2.65 -27.75 17.92
CA ILE A 556 -1.35 -28.42 18.01
C ILE A 556 -1.47 -29.69 18.87
N SER A 557 -0.54 -30.61 18.69
CA SER A 557 -0.35 -31.73 19.62
C SER A 557 0.35 -31.26 20.91
N TYR A 558 0.25 -32.06 21.98
CA TYR A 558 0.89 -31.73 23.25
C TYR A 558 2.43 -31.69 23.12
N GLU A 559 2.99 -32.53 22.27
CA GLU A 559 4.42 -32.63 21.99
C GLU A 559 4.99 -31.36 21.31
N GLU A 560 4.12 -30.54 20.70
CA GLU A 560 4.47 -29.31 20.00
C GLU A 560 4.38 -28.06 20.87
N VAL A 561 3.94 -28.21 22.13
CA VAL A 561 3.70 -27.10 23.06
C VAL A 561 4.99 -26.32 23.33
N LYS A 562 4.88 -25.00 23.17
CA LYS A 562 5.89 -24.00 23.48
C LYS A 562 5.36 -22.97 24.45
N ALA A 563 6.28 -22.22 25.05
CA ALA A 563 5.93 -21.07 25.88
C ALA A 563 5.05 -20.08 25.08
N GLY A 564 3.91 -19.67 25.66
CA GLY A 564 2.91 -18.79 25.03
C GLY A 564 1.78 -19.49 24.29
N ASP A 565 1.84 -20.83 24.13
CA ASP A 565 0.71 -21.61 23.62
C ASP A 565 -0.40 -21.74 24.69
N LEU A 566 -1.62 -22.03 24.23
CA LEU A 566 -2.86 -22.05 25.01
C LEU A 566 -3.36 -23.48 25.19
N PHE A 567 -3.88 -23.82 26.36
CA PHE A 567 -4.72 -25.01 26.55
C PHE A 567 -6.17 -24.64 26.82
N VAL A 568 -7.11 -25.49 26.40
CA VAL A 568 -8.52 -25.40 26.79
C VAL A 568 -9.00 -26.80 27.19
N TRP A 569 -9.42 -26.96 28.45
CA TRP A 569 -10.07 -28.14 28.98
C TRP A 569 -11.59 -27.95 28.97
N GLY A 570 -12.33 -28.98 28.57
CA GLY A 570 -13.79 -28.98 28.55
C GLY A 570 -14.34 -29.59 27.25
N LYS A 571 -15.60 -30.02 27.26
CA LYS A 571 -16.26 -30.56 26.06
C LYS A 571 -16.80 -29.42 25.20
N LYS A 572 -16.37 -29.36 23.93
CA LYS A 572 -16.87 -28.37 22.95
C LYS A 572 -18.41 -28.39 22.89
N GLY A 573 -19.04 -27.23 23.02
CA GLY A 573 -20.49 -27.05 23.12
C GLY A 573 -21.08 -27.12 24.54
N GLU A 574 -20.29 -27.53 25.54
CA GLU A 574 -20.74 -27.78 26.92
C GLU A 574 -19.81 -27.16 27.98
N SER A 575 -18.83 -26.34 27.60
CA SER A 575 -17.78 -25.85 28.50
C SER A 575 -18.10 -24.53 29.23
N TYR A 576 -19.38 -24.19 29.39
CA TYR A 576 -19.80 -22.94 30.05
C TYR A 576 -19.53 -22.95 31.57
N GLY A 577 -19.15 -21.80 32.13
CA GLY A 577 -18.97 -21.65 33.58
C GLY A 577 -17.88 -22.58 34.13
N ASN A 578 -18.25 -23.47 35.05
CA ASN A 578 -17.30 -24.39 35.72
C ASN A 578 -16.95 -25.64 34.89
N TYR A 579 -17.56 -25.81 33.72
CA TYR A 579 -17.35 -26.98 32.85
C TYR A 579 -16.23 -26.79 31.83
N GLY A 580 -15.42 -25.72 31.98
CA GLY A 580 -14.24 -25.48 31.16
C GLY A 580 -13.15 -24.74 31.93
N HIS A 581 -11.91 -24.88 31.45
CA HIS A 581 -10.73 -24.23 32.04
C HIS A 581 -9.67 -23.94 30.99
N THR A 582 -8.88 -22.88 31.18
CA THR A 582 -7.90 -22.44 30.16
C THR A 582 -6.81 -21.55 30.75
N GLY A 583 -5.67 -21.49 30.06
CA GLY A 583 -4.50 -20.70 30.43
C GLY A 583 -3.33 -20.90 29.46
N PHE A 584 -2.23 -20.18 29.69
CA PHE A 584 -1.06 -20.22 28.80
C PHE A 584 0.06 -21.07 29.40
N PHE A 585 0.82 -21.77 28.55
CA PHE A 585 2.06 -22.42 28.94
C PHE A 585 3.21 -21.42 29.10
N LEU A 586 4.04 -21.58 30.13
CA LEU A 586 5.20 -20.73 30.39
C LEU A 586 6.53 -21.32 29.89
N ASP A 587 6.53 -22.58 29.48
CA ASP A 587 7.72 -23.31 29.06
C ASP A 587 7.48 -24.21 27.86
N ASP A 588 8.58 -24.51 27.17
CA ASP A 588 8.60 -25.51 26.12
C ASP A 588 8.47 -26.91 26.73
N GLY A 589 7.59 -27.73 26.15
CA GLY A 589 7.26 -29.04 26.69
C GLY A 589 6.14 -29.05 27.75
N GLY A 590 5.50 -27.90 28.00
CA GLY A 590 4.16 -27.82 28.56
C GLY A 590 4.02 -28.24 30.03
N LYS A 591 5.01 -27.93 30.88
CA LYS A 591 5.02 -28.33 32.29
C LYS A 591 4.35 -27.33 33.22
N THR A 592 4.42 -26.04 32.89
CA THR A 592 4.00 -24.94 33.75
C THR A 592 3.01 -24.05 33.01
N ILE A 593 1.96 -23.63 33.71
CA ILE A 593 0.93 -22.75 33.17
C ILE A 593 0.73 -21.50 34.02
N ILE A 594 0.28 -20.43 33.38
CA ILE A 594 -0.30 -19.25 34.01
C ILE A 594 -1.80 -19.18 33.68
N HIS A 595 -2.64 -19.08 34.71
CA HIS A 595 -4.09 -19.12 34.53
C HIS A 595 -4.83 -18.37 35.63
N CYS A 596 -6.08 -18.00 35.37
CA CYS A 596 -6.98 -17.42 36.37
C CYS A 596 -7.88 -18.50 36.98
N THR A 597 -7.88 -18.64 38.30
CA THR A 597 -8.66 -19.68 39.00
C THR A 597 -8.99 -19.20 40.41
N PRO A 598 -10.17 -19.53 40.98
CA PRO A 598 -10.48 -19.16 42.36
C PRO A 598 -9.53 -19.86 43.35
N ALA A 599 -9.37 -19.30 44.53
CA ALA A 599 -8.67 -19.98 45.62
C ALA A 599 -9.32 -21.35 45.93
N THR A 600 -8.51 -22.41 46.02
CA THR A 600 -8.97 -23.79 46.31
C THR A 600 -8.31 -24.35 47.57
N GLU A 601 -8.86 -25.45 48.11
CA GLU A 601 -8.28 -26.19 49.25
C GLU A 601 -6.87 -26.76 48.99
N LYS A 602 -6.48 -26.92 47.71
CA LYS A 602 -5.11 -27.27 47.29
C LYS A 602 -4.10 -26.12 47.49
N GLY A 603 -4.59 -24.96 47.94
CA GLY A 603 -3.87 -23.75 48.33
C GLY A 603 -3.65 -22.79 47.16
N PHE A 604 -4.13 -21.54 47.25
CA PHE A 604 -3.53 -20.34 46.63
C PHE A 604 -3.98 -19.07 47.37
N GLY A 605 -2.99 -18.28 47.80
CA GLY A 605 -3.19 -16.94 48.32
C GLY A 605 -1.85 -16.24 48.44
N GLN A 606 -1.65 -15.21 47.62
CA GLN A 606 -1.18 -13.89 48.06
C GLN A 606 -1.13 -12.94 46.85
N SER A 607 -1.94 -11.89 46.92
CA SER A 607 -2.03 -10.78 45.96
C SER A 607 -2.75 -11.06 44.63
N GLY A 608 -3.67 -12.03 44.53
CA GLY A 608 -4.62 -12.17 43.41
C GLY A 608 -4.77 -13.59 42.82
N ASP A 609 -5.77 -13.78 41.96
CA ASP A 609 -6.26 -15.06 41.42
C ASP A 609 -5.68 -15.44 40.04
N ILE A 610 -4.65 -14.72 39.58
CA ILE A 610 -3.76 -15.20 38.51
C ILE A 610 -2.63 -15.98 39.16
N VAL A 611 -2.53 -17.27 38.85
CA VAL A 611 -1.59 -18.20 39.49
C VAL A 611 -0.71 -18.88 38.46
N ILE A 612 0.47 -19.32 38.91
CA ILE A 612 1.39 -20.15 38.14
C ILE A 612 1.44 -21.53 38.79
N THR A 613 1.14 -22.58 38.04
CA THR A 613 0.99 -23.95 38.53
C THR A 613 1.58 -24.96 37.54
N PRO A 614 1.85 -26.21 37.98
CA PRO A 614 2.07 -27.31 37.04
C PRO A 614 0.83 -27.51 36.16
N PHE A 615 1.01 -27.87 34.90
CA PHE A 615 -0.10 -28.21 34.01
C PHE A 615 -0.86 -29.45 34.54
N GLU A 616 -0.13 -30.50 34.90
CA GLU A 616 -0.70 -31.72 35.46
C GLU A 616 -1.37 -31.46 36.82
N GLY A 617 -2.64 -31.86 36.93
CA GLY A 617 -3.44 -31.68 38.15
C GLY A 617 -4.13 -30.32 38.30
N TYR A 618 -3.84 -29.34 37.42
CA TYR A 618 -4.44 -28.00 37.43
C TYR A 618 -5.07 -27.56 36.10
N SER A 619 -4.84 -28.30 35.01
CA SER A 619 -5.49 -28.06 33.71
C SER A 619 -6.99 -28.35 33.68
N GLY A 620 -7.48 -29.14 34.64
CA GLY A 620 -8.79 -29.80 34.62
C GLY A 620 -8.63 -31.32 34.62
N ASP A 621 -9.69 -32.06 34.94
CA ASP A 621 -9.64 -33.53 35.03
C ASP A 621 -9.79 -34.17 33.64
N PRO A 622 -8.74 -34.80 33.08
CA PRO A 622 -8.80 -35.40 31.75
C PRO A 622 -9.78 -36.58 31.66
N GLN A 623 -10.18 -37.18 32.78
CA GLN A 623 -11.18 -38.24 32.81
C GLN A 623 -12.61 -37.70 32.64
N LEU A 624 -12.83 -36.43 32.97
CA LEU A 624 -14.15 -35.78 32.89
C LEU A 624 -14.35 -35.07 31.55
N ALA A 625 -13.30 -34.50 30.96
CA ALA A 625 -13.36 -33.83 29.67
C ALA A 625 -11.99 -33.80 28.97
N PRO A 626 -11.95 -33.69 27.63
CA PRO A 626 -10.69 -33.57 26.89
C PRO A 626 -9.98 -32.25 27.16
N VAL A 627 -8.66 -32.25 26.90
CA VAL A 627 -7.84 -31.02 26.80
C VAL A 627 -7.41 -30.83 25.35
N TYR A 628 -7.56 -29.61 24.86
CA TYR A 628 -7.11 -29.18 23.55
C TYR A 628 -5.97 -28.19 23.69
N PHE A 629 -5.02 -28.23 22.75
CA PHE A 629 -3.83 -27.38 22.74
C PHE A 629 -3.83 -26.54 21.47
N TYR A 630 -3.47 -25.27 21.62
CA TYR A 630 -3.52 -24.30 20.55
C TYR A 630 -2.29 -23.43 20.52
N ARG A 631 -1.75 -23.23 19.32
CA ARG A 631 -0.85 -22.12 19.04
C ARG A 631 -1.66 -20.90 18.67
N ILE A 632 -1.41 -19.81 19.38
CA ILE A 632 -2.03 -18.54 19.06
C ILE A 632 -1.31 -17.92 17.87
N VAL A 633 -2.06 -17.66 16.82
CA VAL A 633 -1.60 -17.01 15.60
C VAL A 633 -2.36 -15.70 15.42
N ARG A 634 -1.75 -14.74 14.73
CA ARG A 634 -2.48 -13.56 14.26
C ARG A 634 -3.49 -14.02 13.20
N ARG A 635 -4.64 -13.37 13.15
CA ARG A 635 -5.77 -13.77 12.31
C ARG A 635 -5.30 -13.89 10.87
N GLU A 636 -5.17 -15.12 10.40
CA GLU A 636 -5.23 -15.42 8.98
C GLU A 636 -6.66 -15.03 8.57
N GLY A 637 -6.81 -14.07 7.64
CA GLY A 637 -8.12 -13.71 7.11
C GLY A 637 -8.84 -14.95 6.57
N PRO A 638 -10.19 -14.97 6.61
CA PRO A 638 -10.98 -16.09 6.07
C PRO A 638 -10.69 -16.38 4.59
#